data_AF-A0A1M6FQG6-F1
#
_entry.id   AF-A0A1M6FQG6-F1
#
_cell.length_a   1.000
_cell.length_b   1.000
_cell.length_c   1.000
_cell.angle_alpha   90.00
_cell.angle_beta   90.00
_cell.angle_gamma   90.00
#
_symmetry.space_group_name_H-M   'P 1'
#
loop_
_entity.id
_entity.type
_entity.pdbx_description
1 polymer ?
#
loop_
_entity_poly.entity_id
_entity_poly.type
_entity_poly.pdbx_seq_one_letter_code
_entity_poly.pdbx_strand_id
1 'polypeptide(L)'
;MTGWVPWDRASAPEQLADYVLPDVVRRLLPAGLAQRLPGPGDGGTAQEKAQGVYEVLAAAGIRYVHEPTISPRGGQALRPPDQVLARTRQGTCIDLALVFAGACLDAGLWPMVVVVDSKSAAPAHAVVVLWLGGRWSLAGGEEGPFGEELFTSPPALDSGISVLEALRSGVDGSGAFVAVDVEALARHGETPPKPWDESVRRGYDVLTATSQPDGAWWWSLGADAGEARRARHGMELPEWPKPAFSVLSSPYTEPVNELSPLTQIKARSGRVPFLPREELHTLIDWSDPIAAAEGDSPSVAVVPKVGLGVITGVGGSGKTHLAAELCRRLAGQGWYAGFVSMKRERKEVGDKSPEAERGVTEEPSVDEADWLAGLDWLSGVVSPVLAVVDYADECSPEQLLRLLERLAMREYSTRVVFTARAEGQWLQDLDSALQRDNLGVRRDLALALARRHGNPGLVYLRTFQKFAPAGRSSGEGFSALATQTNWTTLDVVAQAWLAATTHVEHDQGAPKTRADLYDEILNREFRYWEDAIEGHLRNQWQVSRNRLAVVGATLTLVAPAPDEVRDVLGRLGEPEKGEPAWGLLGEVLGRLLDEPSGGLAVRPDPIGEHLLLRECRREPTLVDRILPRLPESPGESATRLRQQAFERNLQGVLRQWERATEVVSRAAQFDRQMAANLAEECLSVRPEMWPISLSHALRQGGVFASALEVLARRPDTPLPLDELTGIQSGHGALRGLALVATQATKPVMPERPGEADWAALAGWLNNLAARLSEVGDRVGALEAIREAV
;
A
#
# COMPACT_ATOMS: atom_id res chain seq x y z
N MET A 1 29.13 11.65 -11.17
CA MET A 1 28.19 12.64 -10.59
C MET A 1 27.28 13.09 -11.71
N THR A 2 25.97 12.89 -11.55
CA THR A 2 24.96 13.03 -12.62
C THR A 2 24.17 14.35 -12.56
N GLY A 3 24.50 15.24 -11.61
CA GLY A 3 23.83 16.52 -11.41
C GLY A 3 24.62 17.71 -11.95
N TRP A 4 23.90 18.76 -12.33
CA TRP A 4 24.48 20.09 -12.55
C TRP A 4 25.15 20.60 -11.27
N VAL A 5 26.25 21.35 -11.42
CA VAL A 5 26.84 22.07 -10.29
C VAL A 5 25.81 23.11 -9.82
N PRO A 6 25.63 23.32 -8.50
CA PRO A 6 24.78 24.39 -8.02
C PRO A 6 25.23 25.72 -8.60
N TRP A 7 24.29 26.50 -9.13
CA TRP A 7 24.61 27.84 -9.63
C TRP A 7 24.79 28.77 -8.45
N ASP A 8 25.89 29.51 -8.41
CA ASP A 8 26.18 30.50 -7.39
C ASP A 8 26.24 31.89 -8.03
N ARG A 9 25.28 32.73 -7.66
CA ARG A 9 25.13 34.07 -8.21
C ARG A 9 26.27 34.99 -7.80
N ALA A 10 26.88 34.78 -6.63
CA ALA A 10 27.90 35.66 -6.10
C ALA A 10 29.28 35.37 -6.72
N SER A 11 29.58 34.10 -6.99
CA SER A 11 30.89 33.69 -7.51
C SER A 11 30.97 33.61 -9.03
N ALA A 12 29.88 33.25 -9.72
CA ALA A 12 29.87 33.09 -11.17
C ALA A 12 28.47 33.37 -11.79
N PRO A 13 27.97 34.61 -11.71
CA PRO A 13 26.64 34.98 -12.23
C PRO A 13 26.48 34.69 -13.73
N GLU A 14 27.55 34.84 -14.53
CA GLU A 14 27.58 34.57 -15.97
C GLU A 14 27.34 33.10 -16.33
N GLN A 15 27.52 32.16 -15.38
CA GLN A 15 27.26 30.74 -15.62
C GLN A 15 25.77 30.43 -15.76
N LEU A 16 24.86 31.35 -15.37
CA LEU A 16 23.43 31.09 -15.52
C LEU A 16 23.05 30.79 -16.97
N ALA A 17 23.65 31.51 -17.92
CA ALA A 17 23.45 31.28 -19.34
C ALA A 17 24.02 29.93 -19.81
N ASP A 18 24.97 29.32 -19.08
CA ASP A 18 25.56 28.01 -19.38
C ASP A 18 24.54 26.86 -19.26
N TYR A 19 23.50 27.07 -18.46
CA TYR A 19 22.42 26.13 -18.23
C TYR A 19 21.27 26.23 -19.24
N VAL A 20 21.27 27.23 -20.13
CA VAL A 20 20.29 27.34 -21.22
C VAL A 20 20.73 26.45 -22.37
N LEU A 21 20.10 25.29 -22.54
CA LEU A 21 20.54 24.28 -23.52
C LEU A 21 19.62 24.22 -24.76
N PRO A 22 20.11 24.62 -25.94
CA PRO A 22 19.42 24.40 -27.23
C PRO A 22 19.34 22.90 -27.57
N ASP A 23 18.38 22.54 -28.43
CA ASP A 23 18.10 21.21 -28.95
C ASP A 23 17.71 20.14 -27.90
N VAL A 24 17.53 20.51 -26.63
CA VAL A 24 17.23 19.56 -25.55
C VAL A 24 15.75 19.33 -25.36
N VAL A 25 14.95 20.41 -25.39
CA VAL A 25 13.52 20.37 -25.06
C VAL A 25 12.77 19.45 -26.01
N ARG A 26 13.02 19.56 -27.31
CA ARG A 26 12.41 18.69 -28.34
C ARG A 26 12.75 17.21 -28.16
N ARG A 27 13.95 16.89 -27.64
CA ARG A 27 14.40 15.48 -27.43
C ARG A 27 13.77 14.82 -26.22
N LEU A 28 13.35 15.60 -25.23
CA LEU A 28 12.83 15.09 -23.94
C LEU A 28 11.30 15.11 -23.85
N LEU A 29 10.64 15.98 -24.62
CA LEU A 29 9.18 16.00 -24.68
C LEU A 29 8.62 14.73 -25.35
N PRO A 30 7.42 14.28 -24.95
CA PRO A 30 6.67 13.27 -25.69
C PRO A 30 6.51 13.66 -27.16
N ALA A 31 6.59 12.69 -28.07
CA ALA A 31 6.60 12.93 -29.52
C ALA A 31 5.47 13.87 -30.01
N GLY A 32 4.25 13.71 -29.49
CA GLY A 32 3.10 14.56 -29.85
C GLY A 32 3.23 16.02 -29.39
N LEU A 33 3.92 16.30 -28.28
CA LEU A 33 4.20 17.66 -27.84
C LEU A 33 5.42 18.23 -28.57
N ALA A 34 6.46 17.42 -28.77
CA ALA A 34 7.69 17.83 -29.46
C ALA A 34 7.44 18.32 -30.90
N GLN A 35 6.48 17.70 -31.61
CA GLN A 35 6.08 18.09 -32.98
C GLN A 35 5.39 19.47 -33.05
N ARG A 36 4.85 19.97 -31.94
CA ARG A 36 4.18 21.27 -31.87
C ARG A 36 5.14 22.43 -31.60
N LEU A 37 6.40 22.14 -31.27
CA LEU A 37 7.40 23.19 -31.02
C LEU A 37 7.81 23.88 -32.33
N PRO A 38 7.71 25.22 -32.40
CA PRO A 38 8.14 25.97 -33.57
C PRO A 38 9.65 25.86 -33.79
N GLY A 39 10.08 25.86 -35.04
CA GLY A 39 11.47 25.98 -35.46
C GLY A 39 11.84 27.37 -35.98
N PRO A 40 13.13 27.60 -36.29
CA PRO A 40 13.61 28.91 -36.72
C PRO A 40 13.02 29.32 -38.08
N GLY A 41 12.83 28.35 -38.98
CA GLY A 41 12.28 28.54 -40.32
C GLY A 41 10.76 28.53 -40.41
N ASP A 42 10.05 28.22 -39.32
CA ASP A 42 8.58 28.19 -39.33
C ASP A 42 8.02 29.60 -39.51
N GLY A 43 6.89 29.72 -40.22
CA GLY A 43 6.16 30.98 -40.38
C GLY A 43 5.60 31.49 -39.05
N GLY A 44 5.33 32.79 -38.97
CA GLY A 44 4.79 33.45 -37.77
C GLY A 44 5.73 34.52 -37.20
N THR A 45 5.15 35.43 -36.44
CA THR A 45 5.85 36.47 -35.68
C THR A 45 6.63 35.87 -34.50
N ALA A 46 7.64 36.60 -34.00
CA ALA A 46 8.40 36.18 -32.82
C ALA A 46 7.50 35.86 -31.61
N GLN A 47 6.43 36.65 -31.44
CA GLN A 47 5.46 36.45 -30.38
C GLN A 47 4.62 35.18 -30.55
N GLU A 48 4.15 34.88 -31.76
CA GLU A 48 3.39 33.64 -32.02
C GLU A 48 4.26 32.40 -31.74
N LYS A 49 5.54 32.45 -32.10
CA LYS A 49 6.50 31.37 -31.76
C LYS A 49 6.70 31.25 -30.25
N ALA A 50 6.88 32.36 -29.56
CA ALA A 50 7.05 32.37 -28.10
C ALA A 50 5.83 31.79 -27.38
N GLN A 51 4.63 32.19 -27.81
CA GLN A 51 3.37 31.64 -27.33
C GLN A 51 3.26 30.13 -27.61
N GLY A 52 3.61 29.67 -28.81
CA GLY A 52 3.62 28.25 -29.15
C GLY A 52 4.56 27.43 -28.25
N VAL A 53 5.76 27.93 -27.97
CA VAL A 53 6.69 27.31 -27.00
C VAL A 53 6.06 27.26 -25.61
N TYR A 54 5.48 28.37 -25.14
CA TYR A 54 4.86 28.47 -23.82
C TYR A 54 3.73 27.45 -23.64
N GLU A 55 2.81 27.38 -24.60
CA GLU A 55 1.66 26.47 -24.56
C GLU A 55 2.08 24.98 -24.60
N VAL A 56 3.15 24.66 -25.33
CA VAL A 56 3.70 23.30 -25.34
C VAL A 56 4.28 22.92 -23.98
N LEU A 57 5.03 23.81 -23.34
CA LEU A 57 5.59 23.56 -22.02
C LEU A 57 4.50 23.51 -20.93
N ALA A 58 3.48 24.36 -21.01
CA ALA A 58 2.32 24.31 -20.12
C ALA A 58 1.57 22.96 -20.25
N ALA A 59 1.50 22.41 -21.46
CA ALA A 59 0.92 21.10 -21.72
C ALA A 59 1.80 19.91 -21.27
N ALA A 60 3.08 20.13 -20.96
CA ALA A 60 4.00 19.06 -20.54
C ALA A 60 3.69 18.52 -19.12
N GLY A 61 2.82 19.19 -18.36
CA GLY A 61 2.37 18.73 -17.04
C GLY A 61 3.42 18.93 -15.95
N ILE A 62 4.19 20.01 -16.04
CA ILE A 62 5.23 20.38 -15.07
C ILE A 62 4.55 20.91 -13.80
N ARG A 63 5.04 20.51 -12.63
CA ARG A 63 4.61 21.00 -11.32
C ARG A 63 5.62 22.00 -10.78
N TYR A 64 5.10 23.11 -10.28
CA TYR A 64 5.93 24.08 -9.59
C TYR A 64 6.34 23.53 -8.22
N VAL A 65 7.62 23.60 -7.91
CA VAL A 65 8.17 23.23 -6.60
C VAL A 65 9.06 24.35 -6.10
N HIS A 66 9.21 24.44 -4.78
CA HIS A 66 10.13 25.38 -4.18
C HIS A 66 11.58 24.90 -4.28
N GLU A 67 12.48 25.86 -4.07
CA GLU A 67 13.91 25.61 -3.97
C GLU A 67 14.21 24.61 -2.83
N PRO A 68 15.13 23.65 -3.03
CA PRO A 68 15.55 22.76 -1.95
C PRO A 68 16.12 23.54 -0.75
N THR A 69 15.80 23.11 0.47
CA THR A 69 16.27 23.73 1.72
C THR A 69 17.79 23.72 1.91
N ILE A 70 18.49 22.86 1.17
CA ILE A 70 19.96 22.74 1.22
C ILE A 70 20.68 23.61 0.17
N SER A 71 19.95 24.42 -0.60
CA SER A 71 20.58 25.26 -1.63
C SER A 71 21.57 26.25 -1.00
N PRO A 72 22.71 26.51 -1.66
CA PRO A 72 23.74 27.40 -1.12
C PRO A 72 23.19 28.82 -0.94
N ARG A 73 23.58 29.51 0.12
CA ARG A 73 23.18 30.91 0.32
C ARG A 73 23.66 31.77 -0.85
N GLY A 74 22.73 32.41 -1.55
CA GLY A 74 23.04 33.25 -2.72
C GLY A 74 23.16 32.48 -4.03
N GLY A 75 22.89 31.18 -4.05
CA GLY A 75 22.83 30.34 -5.25
C GLY A 75 21.63 29.40 -5.22
N GLN A 76 21.50 28.56 -6.24
CA GLN A 76 20.41 27.59 -6.34
C GLN A 76 20.89 26.27 -6.98
N ALA A 77 20.45 25.15 -6.41
CA ALA A 77 20.55 23.84 -7.05
C ALA A 77 19.57 23.76 -8.23
N LEU A 78 20.10 23.73 -9.45
CA LEU A 78 19.32 23.72 -10.68
C LEU A 78 18.96 22.30 -11.12
N ARG A 79 17.71 22.10 -11.57
CA ARG A 79 17.24 20.81 -12.09
C ARG A 79 17.62 20.67 -13.57
N PRO A 80 18.24 19.55 -13.96
CA PRO A 80 18.48 19.27 -15.37
C PRO A 80 17.15 19.08 -16.13
N PRO A 81 17.12 19.36 -17.45
CA PRO A 81 15.89 19.29 -18.24
C PRO A 81 15.11 17.95 -18.22
N ASP A 82 15.68 16.78 -17.91
CA ASP A 82 14.91 15.52 -17.78
C ASP A 82 14.06 15.53 -16.53
N GLN A 83 14.60 16.05 -15.44
CA GLN A 83 13.85 16.20 -14.20
C GLN A 83 12.69 17.17 -14.46
N VAL A 84 12.93 18.27 -15.17
CA VAL A 84 11.88 19.26 -15.47
C VAL A 84 10.84 18.74 -16.46
N LEU A 85 11.22 18.07 -17.55
CA LEU A 85 10.33 17.76 -18.68
C LEU A 85 9.83 16.30 -18.73
N ALA A 86 10.70 15.34 -18.41
CA ALA A 86 10.46 13.94 -18.74
C ALA A 86 10.03 13.10 -17.54
N ARG A 87 10.75 13.22 -16.41
CA ARG A 87 10.70 12.26 -15.30
C ARG A 87 9.96 12.81 -14.10
N THR A 88 10.61 13.60 -13.25
CA THR A 88 9.97 14.13 -12.03
C THR A 88 8.88 15.15 -12.35
N ARG A 89 9.03 15.85 -13.50
CA ARG A 89 8.19 16.94 -13.99
C ARG A 89 8.03 18.03 -12.95
N GLN A 90 9.15 18.44 -12.37
CA GLN A 90 9.22 19.44 -11.31
C GLN A 90 10.21 20.54 -11.68
N GLY A 91 9.85 21.80 -11.43
CA GLY A 91 10.72 22.95 -11.66
C GLY A 91 10.38 24.13 -10.77
N THR A 92 11.40 24.93 -10.46
CA THR A 92 11.30 26.27 -9.86
C THR A 92 11.23 27.34 -10.96
N CYS A 93 11.01 28.61 -10.60
CA CYS A 93 10.97 29.71 -11.58
C CYS A 93 12.22 29.74 -12.48
N ILE A 94 13.42 29.51 -11.93
CA ILE A 94 14.67 29.52 -12.72
C ILE A 94 14.82 28.26 -13.58
N ASP A 95 14.44 27.07 -13.08
CA ASP A 95 14.49 25.83 -13.88
C ASP A 95 13.60 25.98 -15.14
N LEU A 96 12.42 26.56 -14.94
CA LEU A 96 11.44 26.85 -15.99
C LEU A 96 11.96 27.92 -16.95
N ALA A 97 12.62 28.97 -16.45
CA ALA A 97 13.22 30.03 -17.26
C ALA A 97 14.29 29.48 -18.20
N LEU A 98 15.16 28.61 -17.69
CA LEU A 98 16.25 28.00 -18.46
C LEU A 98 15.72 27.07 -19.56
N VAL A 99 14.71 26.24 -19.25
CA VAL A 99 14.05 25.36 -20.23
C VAL A 99 13.28 26.17 -21.28
N PHE A 100 12.54 27.19 -20.87
CA PHE A 100 11.80 28.05 -21.79
C PHE A 100 12.74 28.84 -22.71
N ALA A 101 13.83 29.41 -22.16
CA ALA A 101 14.86 30.09 -22.95
C ALA A 101 15.50 29.14 -23.98
N GLY A 102 15.85 27.91 -23.58
CA GLY A 102 16.42 26.92 -24.50
C GLY A 102 15.47 26.59 -25.67
N ALA A 103 14.18 26.41 -25.38
CA ALA A 103 13.17 26.20 -26.43
C ALA A 103 12.91 27.44 -27.29
N CYS A 104 13.08 28.65 -26.74
CA CYS A 104 13.00 29.89 -27.50
C CYS A 104 14.16 30.01 -28.50
N LEU A 105 15.38 29.64 -28.11
CA LEU A 105 16.52 29.57 -29.03
C LEU A 105 16.25 28.59 -30.18
N ASP A 106 15.70 27.40 -29.89
CA ASP A 106 15.31 26.41 -30.91
C ASP A 106 14.22 26.95 -31.87
N ALA A 107 13.38 27.88 -31.40
CA ALA A 107 12.37 28.56 -32.20
C ALA A 107 12.93 29.75 -33.01
N GLY A 108 14.21 30.07 -32.85
CA GLY A 108 14.88 31.22 -33.48
C GLY A 108 14.59 32.56 -32.79
N LEU A 109 14.28 32.54 -31.49
CA LEU A 109 14.02 33.73 -30.67
C LEU A 109 15.23 34.07 -29.81
N TRP A 110 15.28 35.32 -29.31
CA TRP A 110 16.38 35.82 -28.47
C TRP A 110 15.94 36.02 -27.01
N PRO A 111 16.23 35.07 -26.11
CA PRO A 111 15.86 35.14 -24.70
C PRO A 111 16.96 35.70 -23.79
N MET A 112 16.54 36.52 -22.83
CA MET A 112 17.32 36.91 -21.65
C MET A 112 16.61 36.40 -20.40
N VAL A 113 17.33 35.66 -19.56
CA VAL A 113 16.83 35.20 -18.26
C VAL A 113 17.12 36.27 -17.22
N VAL A 114 16.07 36.81 -16.61
CA VAL A 114 16.16 37.87 -15.60
C VAL A 114 15.79 37.31 -14.24
N VAL A 115 16.67 37.52 -13.27
CA VAL A 115 16.44 37.23 -11.86
C VAL A 115 16.20 38.54 -11.12
N VAL A 116 15.11 38.59 -10.37
CA VAL A 116 14.75 39.69 -9.49
C VAL A 116 14.72 39.19 -8.05
N ASP A 117 15.10 40.01 -7.08
CA ASP A 117 14.85 39.66 -5.68
C ASP A 117 13.81 40.56 -5.06
N SER A 118 13.14 40.02 -4.04
CA SER A 118 12.08 40.74 -3.35
C SER A 118 12.66 41.82 -2.45
N LYS A 119 12.00 42.98 -2.41
CA LYS A 119 12.25 44.01 -1.39
C LYS A 119 11.60 43.68 -0.04
N SER A 120 10.68 42.72 0.02
CA SER A 120 9.85 42.41 1.19
C SER A 120 10.13 41.02 1.78
N ALA A 121 11.40 40.59 1.78
CA ALA A 121 11.85 39.29 2.31
C ALA A 121 11.19 38.04 1.68
N ALA A 122 10.52 38.18 0.53
CA ALA A 122 10.05 37.03 -0.25
C ALA A 122 11.21 36.40 -1.05
N PRO A 123 11.07 35.15 -1.51
CA PRO A 123 12.07 34.52 -2.37
C PRO A 123 12.32 35.30 -3.66
N ALA A 124 13.50 35.12 -4.23
CA ALA A 124 13.82 35.61 -5.56
C ALA A 124 12.91 35.00 -6.64
N HIS A 125 12.76 35.69 -7.75
CA HIS A 125 11.93 35.25 -8.88
C HIS A 125 12.68 35.34 -10.20
N ALA A 126 12.31 34.51 -11.17
CA ALA A 126 12.90 34.50 -12.50
C ALA A 126 11.84 34.74 -13.59
N VAL A 127 12.17 35.61 -14.54
CA VAL A 127 11.32 36.02 -15.68
C VAL A 127 12.16 35.93 -16.95
N VAL A 128 11.55 35.57 -18.08
CA VAL A 128 12.26 35.56 -19.38
C VAL A 128 11.82 36.74 -20.20
N VAL A 129 12.78 37.54 -20.67
CA VAL A 129 12.56 38.65 -21.60
C VAL A 129 12.93 38.18 -23.00
N LEU A 130 12.01 38.34 -23.95
CA LEU A 130 12.22 37.98 -25.35
C LEU A 130 12.30 39.23 -26.22
N TRP A 131 13.31 39.31 -27.07
CA TRP A 131 13.37 40.33 -28.10
C TRP A 131 12.54 39.93 -29.32
N LEU A 132 11.65 40.82 -29.75
CA LEU A 132 10.73 40.58 -30.87
C LEU A 132 11.27 41.10 -32.21
N GLY A 133 12.40 41.83 -32.20
CA GLY A 133 12.93 42.54 -33.37
C GLY A 133 13.93 41.77 -34.23
N GLY A 134 14.52 40.68 -33.71
CA GLY A 134 15.59 39.93 -34.41
C GLY A 134 15.32 38.44 -34.52
N ARG A 135 16.23 37.72 -35.19
CA ARG A 135 16.17 36.25 -35.32
C ARG A 135 17.44 35.65 -34.75
N TRP A 136 17.28 34.71 -33.83
CA TRP A 136 18.42 33.98 -33.29
C TRP A 136 18.76 32.78 -34.17
N SER A 137 20.05 32.53 -34.38
CA SER A 137 20.54 31.26 -34.96
C SER A 137 21.97 30.95 -34.54
N LEU A 138 22.25 29.67 -34.28
CA LEU A 138 23.57 29.19 -33.86
C LEU A 138 24.68 29.46 -34.91
N ALA A 139 24.32 29.53 -36.19
CA ALA A 139 25.23 29.76 -37.32
C ALA A 139 25.24 31.22 -37.81
N GLY A 140 24.49 32.12 -37.15
CA GLY A 140 24.21 33.47 -37.62
C GLY A 140 25.25 34.52 -37.22
N GLY A 141 25.37 35.56 -38.05
CA GLY A 141 26.15 36.77 -37.77
C GLY A 141 25.31 37.93 -37.20
N GLU A 142 24.02 37.73 -36.91
CA GLU A 142 23.16 38.77 -36.33
C GLU A 142 23.63 39.12 -34.91
N GLU A 143 23.71 40.42 -34.61
CA GLU A 143 24.05 40.93 -33.28
C GLU A 143 22.81 40.99 -32.40
N GLY A 144 22.96 40.60 -31.13
CA GLY A 144 21.91 40.70 -30.14
C GLY A 144 21.55 42.16 -29.82
N PRO A 145 20.46 42.39 -29.08
CA PRO A 145 19.93 43.73 -28.83
C PRO A 145 20.83 44.60 -27.92
N PHE A 146 21.77 44.01 -27.19
CA PHE A 146 22.58 44.68 -26.17
C PHE A 146 24.09 44.44 -26.26
N GLY A 147 24.54 43.37 -26.94
CA GLY A 147 25.97 43.09 -27.16
C GLY A 147 26.79 42.63 -25.94
N GLU A 148 26.15 42.38 -24.79
CA GLU A 148 26.77 41.83 -23.58
C GLU A 148 26.00 40.61 -23.06
N GLU A 149 26.67 39.69 -22.37
CA GLU A 149 26.04 38.46 -21.84
C GLU A 149 25.36 38.66 -20.48
N LEU A 150 25.74 39.69 -19.72
CA LEU A 150 25.37 39.83 -18.31
C LEU A 150 25.08 41.28 -17.91
N PHE A 151 23.96 41.48 -17.22
CA PHE A 151 23.49 42.80 -16.80
C PHE A 151 23.09 42.81 -15.32
N THR A 152 23.79 43.60 -14.51
CA THR A 152 23.46 43.82 -13.08
C THR A 152 22.41 44.92 -12.87
N SER A 153 21.99 45.59 -13.94
CA SER A 153 20.90 46.56 -13.97
C SER A 153 20.15 46.45 -15.30
N PRO A 154 18.92 46.97 -15.43
CA PRO A 154 18.17 46.85 -16.69
C PRO A 154 18.95 47.49 -17.86
N PRO A 155 19.29 46.73 -18.92
CA PRO A 155 20.06 47.26 -20.04
C PRO A 155 19.28 48.29 -20.87
N ALA A 156 19.99 49.03 -21.72
CA ALA A 156 19.41 49.95 -22.69
C ALA A 156 19.85 49.55 -24.11
N LEU A 157 18.96 49.79 -25.08
CA LEU A 157 19.28 49.68 -26.50
C LEU A 157 20.29 50.77 -26.91
N ASP A 158 20.94 50.61 -28.07
CA ASP A 158 21.82 51.65 -28.65
C ASP A 158 21.15 53.02 -28.80
N SER A 159 19.82 53.03 -28.91
CA SER A 159 18.99 54.25 -28.95
C SER A 159 18.91 55.00 -27.60
N GLY A 160 19.41 54.42 -26.51
CA GLY A 160 19.31 54.94 -25.15
C GLY A 160 18.02 54.57 -24.41
N ILE A 161 17.07 53.90 -25.07
CA ILE A 161 15.81 53.44 -24.46
C ILE A 161 16.08 52.22 -23.59
N SER A 162 15.65 52.25 -22.32
CA SER A 162 15.81 51.11 -21.41
C SER A 162 14.94 49.93 -21.86
N VAL A 163 15.39 48.70 -21.60
CA VAL A 163 14.58 47.49 -21.83
C VAL A 163 13.21 47.60 -21.17
N LEU A 164 13.12 48.21 -19.97
CA LEU A 164 11.86 48.37 -19.24
C LEU A 164 10.87 49.29 -19.95
N GLU A 165 11.36 50.33 -20.64
CA GLU A 165 10.53 51.26 -21.42
C GLU A 165 10.10 50.64 -22.76
N ALA A 166 10.91 49.71 -23.29
CA ALA A 166 10.65 49.00 -24.53
C ALA A 166 9.82 47.70 -24.32
N LEU A 167 9.43 47.38 -23.08
CA LEU A 167 8.56 46.24 -22.75
C LEU A 167 7.11 46.52 -23.11
N ARG A 168 6.46 45.51 -23.71
CA ARG A 168 5.01 45.52 -23.90
C ARG A 168 4.30 45.31 -22.56
N SER A 169 3.28 46.12 -22.28
CA SER A 169 2.39 45.96 -21.11
C SER A 169 1.44 44.76 -21.20
N GLY A 170 1.34 44.15 -22.38
CA GLY A 170 0.50 42.98 -22.66
C GLY A 170 0.71 42.49 -24.10
N VAL A 171 -0.03 41.44 -24.48
CA VAL A 171 0.09 40.76 -25.79
C VAL A 171 -0.09 41.72 -26.98
N ASP A 172 -1.02 42.67 -26.86
CA ASP A 172 -1.32 43.69 -27.88
C ASP A 172 -0.59 45.03 -27.67
N GLY A 173 0.29 45.10 -26.67
CA GLY A 173 1.03 46.32 -26.34
C GLY A 173 2.09 46.67 -27.39
N SER A 174 2.44 47.95 -27.48
CA SER A 174 3.59 48.41 -28.27
C SER A 174 4.89 48.18 -27.50
N GLY A 175 5.94 47.69 -28.18
CA GLY A 175 7.24 47.45 -27.57
C GLY A 175 8.07 46.45 -28.38
N ALA A 176 9.38 46.54 -28.22
CA ALA A 176 10.35 45.64 -28.87
C ALA A 176 10.58 44.35 -28.08
N PHE A 177 10.15 44.30 -26.81
CA PHE A 177 10.35 43.17 -25.91
C PHE A 177 9.04 42.71 -25.27
N VAL A 178 8.99 41.42 -24.94
CA VAL A 178 7.94 40.85 -24.10
C VAL A 178 8.58 40.15 -22.90
N ALA A 179 8.04 40.36 -21.71
CA ALA A 179 8.46 39.68 -20.49
C ALA A 179 7.45 38.58 -20.17
N VAL A 180 7.93 37.37 -19.86
CA VAL A 180 7.12 36.18 -19.62
C VAL A 180 7.42 35.65 -18.23
N ASP A 181 6.43 35.70 -17.34
CA ASP A 181 6.53 35.05 -16.03
C ASP A 181 6.36 33.54 -16.22
N VAL A 182 7.48 32.83 -16.29
CA VAL A 182 7.53 31.40 -16.59
C VAL A 182 7.00 30.53 -15.46
N GLU A 183 6.88 31.00 -14.22
CA GLU A 183 6.20 30.23 -13.16
C GLU A 183 4.77 29.83 -13.58
N ALA A 184 4.11 30.74 -14.30
CA ALA A 184 2.74 30.57 -14.78
C ALA A 184 2.56 29.35 -15.70
N LEU A 185 3.65 28.81 -16.28
CA LEU A 185 3.62 27.62 -17.13
C LEU A 185 3.43 26.31 -16.34
N ALA A 186 3.73 26.33 -15.04
CA ALA A 186 3.69 25.15 -14.19
C ALA A 186 2.40 25.09 -13.35
N ARG A 187 2.03 23.88 -12.93
CA ARG A 187 0.89 23.62 -12.05
C ARG A 187 1.26 23.84 -10.59
N HIS A 188 0.38 24.48 -9.82
CA HIS A 188 0.51 24.61 -8.37
C HIS A 188 -0.52 23.70 -7.68
N GLY A 189 -0.05 22.52 -7.24
CA GLY A 189 -0.96 21.48 -6.74
C GLY A 189 -1.95 21.05 -7.81
N GLU A 190 -3.25 21.22 -7.55
CA GLU A 190 -4.33 20.94 -8.51
C GLU A 190 -4.62 22.12 -9.45
N THR A 191 -4.01 23.29 -9.22
CA THR A 191 -4.23 24.49 -10.03
C THR A 191 -3.55 24.34 -11.40
N PRO A 192 -4.28 24.49 -12.52
CA PRO A 192 -3.71 24.37 -13.86
C PRO A 192 -2.76 25.55 -14.20
N PRO A 193 -1.93 25.43 -15.25
CA PRO A 193 -1.14 26.54 -15.76
C PRO A 193 -2.02 27.69 -16.22
N LYS A 194 -1.48 28.90 -16.20
CA LYS A 194 -2.18 30.12 -16.62
C LYS A 194 -2.01 30.33 -18.14
N PRO A 195 -2.91 31.08 -18.78
CA PRO A 195 -2.78 31.39 -20.19
C PRO A 195 -1.63 32.37 -20.47
N TRP A 196 -1.18 32.40 -21.73
CA TRP A 196 -0.03 33.19 -22.20
C TRP A 196 -0.16 34.69 -21.89
N ASP A 197 -1.34 35.27 -22.11
CA ASP A 197 -1.62 36.68 -21.88
C ASP A 197 -1.44 37.08 -20.41
N GLU A 198 -1.88 36.22 -19.48
CA GLU A 198 -1.68 36.44 -18.05
C GLU A 198 -0.20 36.32 -17.67
N SER A 199 0.53 35.36 -18.24
CA SER A 199 1.98 35.20 -18.01
C SER A 199 2.78 36.41 -18.49
N VAL A 200 2.42 36.97 -19.65
CA VAL A 200 3.04 38.20 -20.18
C VAL A 200 2.77 39.39 -19.28
N ARG A 201 1.51 39.59 -18.86
CA ARG A 201 1.15 40.68 -17.96
C ARG A 201 1.90 40.58 -16.62
N ARG A 202 1.96 39.38 -16.04
CA ARG A 202 2.72 39.13 -14.80
C ARG A 202 4.21 39.45 -14.98
N GLY A 203 4.81 39.03 -16.09
CA GLY A 203 6.21 39.34 -16.40
C GLY A 203 6.48 40.83 -16.50
N TYR A 204 5.59 41.58 -17.17
CA TYR A 204 5.64 43.04 -17.24
C TYR A 204 5.53 43.69 -15.85
N ASP A 205 4.55 43.28 -15.04
CA ASP A 205 4.34 43.81 -13.70
C ASP A 205 5.57 43.58 -12.79
N VAL A 206 6.18 42.39 -12.85
CA VAL A 206 7.39 42.06 -12.08
C VAL A 206 8.57 42.94 -12.47
N LEU A 207 8.85 43.09 -13.76
CA LEU A 207 10.01 43.84 -14.23
C LEU A 207 9.84 45.35 -14.06
N THR A 208 8.67 45.91 -14.34
CA THR A 208 8.43 47.34 -14.16
C THR A 208 8.41 47.77 -12.69
N ALA A 209 8.06 46.85 -11.77
CA ALA A 209 8.20 47.10 -10.34
C ALA A 209 9.67 47.31 -9.91
N THR A 210 10.66 46.87 -10.70
CA THR A 210 12.08 47.04 -10.36
C THR A 210 12.56 48.49 -10.44
N SER A 211 11.94 49.33 -11.27
CA SER A 211 12.29 50.76 -11.40
C SER A 211 11.46 51.66 -10.48
N GLN A 212 10.42 51.13 -9.84
CA GLN A 212 9.56 51.90 -8.94
C GLN A 212 10.15 51.96 -7.53
N PRO A 213 10.16 53.14 -6.87
CA PRO A 213 10.63 53.27 -5.49
C PRO A 213 9.91 52.31 -4.54
N ASP A 214 8.57 52.29 -4.62
CA ASP A 214 7.69 51.46 -3.79
C ASP A 214 7.37 50.09 -4.42
N GLY A 215 8.00 49.74 -5.54
CA GLY A 215 7.79 48.46 -6.22
C GLY A 215 8.36 47.27 -5.43
N ALA A 216 7.73 46.10 -5.55
CA ALA A 216 8.05 44.93 -4.72
C ALA A 216 9.39 44.23 -5.04
N TRP A 217 10.02 44.54 -6.17
CA TRP A 217 11.16 43.81 -6.71
C TRP A 217 12.36 44.72 -6.97
N TRP A 218 13.57 44.16 -6.92
CA TRP A 218 14.78 44.79 -7.47
C TRP A 218 15.40 43.91 -8.54
N TRP A 219 15.93 44.55 -9.59
CA TRP A 219 16.69 43.84 -10.62
C TRP A 219 17.98 43.32 -10.01
N SER A 220 18.16 42.00 -10.05
CA SER A 220 19.37 41.36 -9.53
C SER A 220 20.34 41.06 -10.66
N LEU A 221 19.84 40.37 -11.69
CA LEU A 221 20.66 39.87 -12.79
C LEU A 221 19.84 39.71 -14.07
N GLY A 222 20.40 40.05 -15.22
CA GLY A 222 19.94 39.61 -16.53
C GLY A 222 21.05 38.87 -17.26
N ALA A 223 20.81 37.62 -17.65
CA ALA A 223 21.73 36.82 -18.45
C ALA A 223 21.16 36.68 -19.87
N ASP A 224 21.80 37.31 -20.85
CA ASP A 224 21.41 37.20 -22.27
C ASP A 224 21.87 35.84 -22.80
N ALA A 225 20.93 34.89 -22.82
CA ALA A 225 21.22 33.54 -23.25
C ALA A 225 21.46 33.46 -24.76
N GLY A 226 20.88 34.37 -25.55
CA GLY A 226 21.11 34.42 -26.98
C GLY A 226 22.55 34.83 -27.31
N GLU A 227 23.06 35.87 -26.64
CA GLU A 227 24.43 36.34 -26.82
C GLU A 227 25.45 35.34 -26.25
N ALA A 228 25.21 34.82 -25.05
CA ALA A 228 26.10 33.81 -24.46
C ALA A 228 26.24 32.55 -25.33
N ARG A 229 25.15 32.07 -25.94
CA ARG A 229 25.17 30.90 -26.83
C ARG A 229 25.86 31.13 -28.16
N ARG A 230 25.95 32.39 -28.58
CA ARG A 230 26.71 32.81 -29.75
C ARG A 230 28.21 32.84 -29.44
N ALA A 231 28.57 33.36 -28.26
CA ALA A 231 29.96 33.54 -27.83
C ALA A 231 30.63 32.23 -27.37
N ARG A 232 29.86 31.31 -26.76
CA ARG A 232 30.37 30.05 -26.20
C ARG A 232 29.41 28.88 -26.38
N HIS A 233 29.98 27.69 -26.54
CA HIS A 233 29.22 26.45 -26.48
C HIS A 233 28.83 26.18 -25.02
N GLY A 234 27.60 25.71 -24.82
CA GLY A 234 27.11 25.36 -23.50
C GLY A 234 27.84 24.23 -22.80
N MET A 235 27.38 23.96 -21.58
CA MET A 235 27.73 22.71 -20.92
C MET A 235 27.28 21.51 -21.75
N GLU A 236 28.19 20.57 -21.98
CA GLU A 236 27.84 19.26 -22.50
C GLU A 236 26.84 18.60 -21.54
N LEU A 237 25.77 18.04 -22.10
CA LEU A 237 24.86 17.22 -21.33
C LEU A 237 25.66 16.00 -20.82
N PRO A 238 25.52 15.64 -19.53
CA PRO A 238 25.93 14.31 -19.11
C PRO A 238 25.33 13.26 -20.07
N GLU A 239 25.97 12.10 -20.24
CA GLU A 239 25.23 10.97 -20.80
C GLU A 239 24.11 10.64 -19.82
N TRP A 240 22.86 10.83 -20.23
CA TRP A 240 21.72 10.51 -19.37
C TRP A 240 21.44 9.05 -19.64
N PRO A 241 21.81 8.12 -18.72
CA PRO A 241 21.27 6.79 -18.81
C PRO A 241 19.76 6.97 -18.88
N LYS A 242 19.16 6.53 -19.98
CA LYS A 242 17.71 6.40 -20.12
C LYS A 242 17.39 5.02 -19.54
N PRO A 243 17.18 4.85 -18.21
CA PRO A 243 16.57 3.63 -17.75
C PRO A 243 15.28 3.47 -18.53
N ALA A 244 15.07 2.29 -19.10
CA ALA A 244 13.91 1.98 -19.92
C ALA A 244 12.58 2.05 -19.15
N PHE A 245 12.63 2.37 -17.85
CA PHE A 245 11.52 2.31 -16.91
C PHE A 245 11.60 3.45 -15.87
N SER A 246 10.47 3.73 -15.22
CA SER A 246 10.41 4.67 -14.09
C SER A 246 10.92 3.99 -12.83
N VAL A 247 11.98 4.54 -12.23
CA VAL A 247 12.63 3.99 -11.03
C VAL A 247 11.69 3.97 -9.82
N LEU A 248 10.86 5.01 -9.69
CA LEU A 248 9.77 5.06 -8.73
C LEU A 248 8.45 4.94 -9.50
N SER A 249 7.69 3.90 -9.20
CA SER A 249 6.34 3.73 -9.72
C SER A 249 5.35 4.61 -8.97
N SER A 250 4.29 5.03 -9.66
CA SER A 250 3.24 5.89 -9.10
C SER A 250 2.64 5.29 -7.83
N PRO A 251 2.33 6.08 -6.79
CA PRO A 251 1.72 5.58 -5.56
C PRO A 251 0.42 4.82 -5.80
N TYR A 252 -0.41 5.37 -6.69
CA TYR A 252 -1.64 4.75 -7.17
C TYR A 252 -1.52 4.44 -8.66
N THR A 253 -1.98 3.24 -9.04
CA THR A 253 -2.01 2.75 -10.42
C THR A 253 -3.45 2.52 -10.84
N GLU A 254 -3.76 2.86 -12.10
CA GLU A 254 -5.08 2.57 -12.65
C GLU A 254 -5.32 1.05 -12.69
N PRO A 255 -6.52 0.59 -12.32
CA PRO A 255 -6.83 -0.83 -12.33
C PRO A 255 -6.87 -1.36 -13.76
N VAL A 256 -6.04 -2.37 -14.05
CA VAL A 256 -5.92 -3.04 -15.37
C VAL A 256 -7.25 -3.62 -15.85
N ASN A 257 -8.09 -4.08 -14.92
CA ASN A 257 -9.43 -4.56 -15.18
C ASN A 257 -10.40 -3.94 -14.18
N GLU A 258 -11.29 -3.08 -14.67
CA GLU A 258 -12.29 -2.42 -13.86
C GLU A 258 -13.35 -3.37 -13.30
N LEU A 259 -13.43 -4.62 -13.79
CA LEU A 259 -14.45 -5.60 -13.40
C LEU A 259 -14.00 -6.56 -12.30
N SER A 260 -12.69 -6.80 -12.13
CA SER A 260 -12.22 -7.72 -11.08
C SER A 260 -12.26 -7.03 -9.70
N PRO A 261 -13.01 -7.58 -8.73
CA PRO A 261 -13.14 -7.03 -7.38
C PRO A 261 -11.79 -6.84 -6.70
N LEU A 262 -10.89 -7.80 -6.86
CA LEU A 262 -9.55 -7.78 -6.28
C LEU A 262 -8.66 -6.70 -6.85
N THR A 263 -8.87 -6.35 -8.11
CA THR A 263 -8.18 -5.22 -8.73
C THR A 263 -8.74 -3.90 -8.22
N GLN A 264 -10.06 -3.82 -7.97
CA GLN A 264 -10.70 -2.63 -7.41
C GLN A 264 -10.36 -2.38 -5.93
N ILE A 265 -10.23 -3.42 -5.10
CA ILE A 265 -9.92 -3.26 -3.67
C ILE A 265 -8.42 -3.29 -3.36
N LYS A 266 -7.56 -3.48 -4.37
CA LYS A 266 -6.10 -3.41 -4.22
C LYS A 266 -5.71 -2.06 -3.64
N ALA A 267 -4.80 -2.06 -2.66
CA ALA A 267 -4.38 -0.86 -1.93
C ALA A 267 -3.93 0.30 -2.84
N ARG A 268 -3.23 -0.02 -3.93
CA ARG A 268 -2.71 0.96 -4.90
C ARG A 268 -3.67 1.27 -6.05
N SER A 269 -4.90 0.74 -6.07
CA SER A 269 -5.89 1.04 -7.13
C SER A 269 -6.43 2.47 -7.09
N GLY A 270 -6.30 3.15 -5.94
CA GLY A 270 -6.90 4.47 -5.68
C GLY A 270 -8.43 4.45 -5.58
N ARG A 271 -9.09 3.29 -5.74
CA ARG A 271 -10.56 3.19 -5.68
C ARG A 271 -11.07 3.15 -4.25
N VAL A 272 -10.45 2.36 -3.37
CA VAL A 272 -10.80 2.33 -1.94
C VAL A 272 -10.35 3.65 -1.31
N PRO A 273 -11.26 4.46 -0.72
CA PRO A 273 -10.88 5.72 -0.12
C PRO A 273 -9.90 5.51 1.04
N PHE A 274 -8.83 6.29 1.07
CA PHE A 274 -7.95 6.33 2.24
C PHE A 274 -8.67 7.07 3.39
N LEU A 275 -8.65 6.47 4.58
CA LEU A 275 -9.15 7.13 5.79
C LEU A 275 -7.99 7.59 6.66
N PRO A 276 -8.03 8.82 7.20
CA PRO A 276 -6.98 9.34 8.07
C PRO A 276 -6.70 8.41 9.26
N ARG A 277 -5.40 8.23 9.53
CA ARG A 277 -4.89 7.56 10.72
C ARG A 277 -3.73 8.38 11.30
N GLU A 278 -3.49 8.23 12.60
CA GLU A 278 -2.40 8.91 13.31
C GLU A 278 -1.04 8.59 12.69
N GLU A 279 -0.85 7.35 12.26
CA GLU A 279 0.42 6.88 11.69
C GLU A 279 0.82 7.65 10.41
N LEU A 280 -0.15 8.16 9.64
CA LEU A 280 0.15 9.00 8.47
C LEU A 280 0.72 10.36 8.89
N HIS A 281 0.20 10.95 9.97
CA HIS A 281 0.66 12.25 10.46
C HIS A 281 2.11 12.11 10.96
N THR A 282 2.38 11.07 11.76
CA THR A 282 3.74 10.75 12.20
C THR A 282 4.71 10.56 11.03
N LEU A 283 4.30 9.90 9.95
CA LEU A 283 5.14 9.71 8.76
C LEU A 283 5.41 11.02 8.01
N ILE A 284 4.41 11.91 7.92
CA ILE A 284 4.57 13.22 7.29
C ILE A 284 5.55 14.07 8.12
N ASP A 285 5.36 14.16 9.43
CA ASP A 285 6.22 14.94 10.33
C ASP A 285 7.66 14.41 10.35
N TRP A 286 7.85 13.09 10.29
CA TRP A 286 9.16 12.46 10.18
C TRP A 286 9.85 12.73 8.83
N SER A 287 9.06 12.87 7.76
CA SER A 287 9.62 13.08 6.42
C SER A 287 10.27 14.46 6.30
N ASP A 288 9.65 15.50 6.87
CA ASP A 288 10.16 16.87 6.88
C ASP A 288 10.14 17.51 8.29
N PRO A 289 11.15 17.23 9.12
CA PRO A 289 11.21 17.74 10.49
C PRO A 289 11.42 19.26 10.58
N ILE A 290 11.84 19.93 9.48
CA ILE A 290 11.99 21.39 9.44
C ILE A 290 10.60 22.04 9.28
N ALA A 291 9.74 21.48 8.42
CA ALA A 291 8.34 21.90 8.31
C ALA A 291 7.56 21.65 9.61
N ALA A 292 7.87 20.60 10.37
CA ALA A 292 7.25 20.32 11.68
C ALA A 292 7.73 21.27 12.81
N ALA A 293 8.90 21.92 12.64
CA ALA A 293 9.53 22.79 13.64
C ALA A 293 9.14 24.28 13.53
N GLU A 294 8.18 24.64 12.67
CA GLU A 294 7.61 26.00 12.62
C GLU A 294 6.87 26.42 13.91
N GLY A 295 6.85 25.58 14.95
CA GLY A 295 6.51 25.93 16.33
C GLY A 295 7.76 26.05 17.23
N ASP A 296 8.16 27.29 17.54
CA ASP A 296 9.05 27.72 18.63
C ASP A 296 9.90 26.64 19.33
N SER A 297 10.96 26.14 18.69
CA SER A 297 12.16 25.68 19.42
C SER A 297 13.39 25.46 18.52
N PRO A 298 14.50 26.20 18.72
CA PRO A 298 15.74 25.98 18.00
C PRO A 298 16.59 24.94 18.73
N SER A 299 16.27 23.67 18.58
CA SER A 299 17.25 22.59 18.76
C SER A 299 17.22 21.70 17.53
N VAL A 300 17.91 22.14 16.48
CA VAL A 300 18.09 21.35 15.25
C VAL A 300 19.03 20.19 15.60
N ALA A 301 18.46 19.08 16.05
CA ALA A 301 19.15 17.80 16.01
C ALA A 301 19.59 17.59 14.55
N VAL A 302 20.83 17.14 14.33
CA VAL A 302 21.35 16.83 12.99
C VAL A 302 20.43 15.79 12.36
N VAL A 303 19.58 16.23 11.42
CA VAL A 303 18.66 15.36 10.70
C VAL A 303 19.50 14.51 9.75
N PRO A 304 19.44 13.17 9.82
CA PRO A 304 20.20 12.34 8.91
C PRO A 304 19.76 12.57 7.48
N LYS A 305 20.74 12.61 6.58
CA LYS A 305 20.59 12.79 5.12
C LYS A 305 19.61 11.75 4.53
N VAL A 306 19.73 10.51 5.02
CA VAL A 306 18.83 9.39 4.72
C VAL A 306 18.20 8.88 6.00
N GLY A 307 16.88 9.03 6.10
CA GLY A 307 16.06 8.44 7.17
C GLY A 307 15.43 7.13 6.71
N LEU A 308 15.42 6.13 7.57
CA LEU A 308 14.81 4.82 7.32
C LEU A 308 13.64 4.57 8.29
N GLY A 309 12.44 4.49 7.71
CA GLY A 309 11.20 4.14 8.39
C GLY A 309 10.76 2.72 8.10
N VAL A 310 10.29 2.00 9.11
CA VAL A 310 9.74 0.64 8.96
C VAL A 310 8.28 0.62 9.43
N ILE A 311 7.38 0.16 8.58
CA ILE A 311 5.96 -0.03 8.86
C ILE A 311 5.68 -1.53 8.91
N THR A 312 5.34 -2.04 10.09
CA THR A 312 5.01 -3.45 10.31
C THR A 312 3.53 -3.65 10.58
N GLY A 313 3.06 -4.89 10.50
CA GLY A 313 1.67 -5.25 10.80
C GLY A 313 1.21 -6.42 9.94
N VAL A 314 0.17 -7.11 10.40
CA VAL A 314 -0.38 -8.29 9.71
C VAL A 314 -0.84 -8.00 8.26
N GLY A 315 -1.03 -9.05 7.47
CA GLY A 315 -1.68 -8.94 6.16
C GLY A 315 -3.02 -8.21 6.27
N GLY A 316 -3.36 -7.36 5.29
CA GLY A 316 -4.62 -6.63 5.28
C GLY A 316 -4.77 -5.48 6.30
N SER A 317 -3.75 -5.17 7.11
CA SER A 317 -3.82 -4.05 8.08
C SER A 317 -3.86 -2.65 7.45
N GLY A 318 -3.40 -2.53 6.19
CA GLY A 318 -3.40 -1.29 5.40
C GLY A 318 -2.02 -0.67 5.13
N LYS A 319 -0.91 -1.38 5.39
CA LYS A 319 0.48 -0.89 5.20
C LYS A 319 0.72 -0.25 3.83
N THR A 320 0.48 -1.00 2.75
CA THR A 320 0.69 -0.51 1.37
C THR A 320 -0.20 0.68 1.05
N HIS A 321 -1.44 0.72 1.57
CA HIS A 321 -2.33 1.85 1.34
C HIS A 321 -1.86 3.10 2.09
N LEU A 322 -1.34 2.94 3.32
CA LEU A 322 -0.72 4.02 4.09
C LEU A 322 0.52 4.58 3.38
N ALA A 323 1.41 3.71 2.88
CA ALA A 323 2.60 4.14 2.16
C ALA A 323 2.24 4.84 0.83
N ALA A 324 1.24 4.35 0.09
CA ALA A 324 0.75 5.01 -1.12
C ALA A 324 0.18 6.41 -0.84
N GLU A 325 -0.61 6.55 0.23
CA GLU A 325 -1.13 7.85 0.65
C GLU A 325 -0.02 8.81 1.08
N LEU A 326 0.98 8.33 1.83
CA LEU A 326 2.16 9.13 2.18
C LEU A 326 2.87 9.66 0.94
N CYS A 327 3.14 8.79 -0.05
CA CYS A 327 3.76 9.24 -1.29
C CYS A 327 2.90 10.28 -2.03
N ARG A 328 1.57 10.11 -2.07
CA ARG A 328 0.66 11.08 -2.69
C ARG A 328 0.71 12.44 -1.99
N ARG A 329 0.73 12.46 -0.66
CA ARG A 329 0.82 13.68 0.17
C ARG A 329 2.13 14.41 -0.05
N LEU A 330 3.25 13.71 0.07
CA LEU A 330 4.58 14.31 -0.12
C LEU A 330 4.82 14.75 -1.57
N ALA A 331 4.30 14.01 -2.55
CA ALA A 331 4.33 14.44 -3.95
C ALA A 331 3.58 15.76 -4.19
N GLY A 332 2.52 16.03 -3.42
CA GLY A 332 1.84 17.33 -3.39
C GLY A 332 2.67 18.45 -2.76
N GLN A 333 3.64 18.11 -1.92
CA GLN A 333 4.60 19.03 -1.27
C GLN A 333 5.92 19.15 -2.05
N GLY A 334 5.99 18.64 -3.29
CA GLY A 334 7.16 18.75 -4.15
C GLY A 334 8.20 17.63 -3.99
N TRP A 335 7.91 16.58 -3.23
CA TRP A 335 8.77 15.39 -3.18
C TRP A 335 8.64 14.54 -4.45
N TYR A 336 9.73 13.89 -4.83
CA TYR A 336 9.69 12.78 -5.79
C TYR A 336 9.47 11.47 -5.02
N ALA A 337 8.22 11.04 -4.97
CA ALA A 337 7.77 9.96 -4.10
C ALA A 337 7.11 8.81 -4.88
N GLY A 338 7.45 7.57 -4.54
CA GLY A 338 6.84 6.39 -5.14
C GLY A 338 7.41 5.06 -4.66
N PHE A 339 6.99 3.97 -5.31
CA PHE A 339 7.40 2.61 -4.96
C PHE A 339 8.56 2.13 -5.82
N VAL A 340 9.58 1.55 -5.19
CA VAL A 340 10.70 0.89 -5.86
C VAL A 340 10.30 -0.54 -6.18
N SER A 341 10.44 -0.94 -7.45
CA SER A 341 10.26 -2.34 -7.82
C SER A 341 11.53 -3.13 -7.49
N MET A 342 11.42 -4.07 -6.56
CA MET A 342 12.52 -4.96 -6.14
C MET A 342 12.43 -6.36 -6.79
N LYS A 343 11.30 -6.66 -7.45
CA LYS A 343 11.07 -7.96 -8.07
C LYS A 343 11.86 -8.07 -9.38
N ARG A 344 12.87 -8.94 -9.36
CA ARG A 344 13.57 -9.41 -10.55
C ARG A 344 12.75 -10.51 -11.20
N GLU A 345 11.88 -10.18 -12.15
CA GLU A 345 11.37 -11.26 -13.01
C GLU A 345 12.51 -11.76 -13.91
N ARG A 346 12.75 -13.08 -13.88
CA ARG A 346 13.60 -13.72 -14.90
C ARG A 346 12.78 -13.80 -16.17
N LYS A 347 13.34 -13.34 -17.30
CA LYS A 347 12.89 -13.77 -18.62
C LYS A 347 12.89 -15.31 -18.65
N GLU A 348 11.71 -15.93 -18.65
CA GLU A 348 11.59 -17.30 -19.10
C GLU A 348 11.98 -17.33 -20.58
N VAL A 349 13.10 -17.99 -20.86
CA VAL A 349 13.42 -18.40 -22.23
C VAL A 349 12.56 -19.62 -22.53
N GLY A 350 11.38 -19.36 -23.09
CA GLY A 350 10.62 -20.28 -23.92
C GLY A 350 9.67 -21.24 -23.20
N ASP A 351 8.37 -20.93 -23.23
CA ASP A 351 7.45 -21.69 -24.10
C ASP A 351 6.26 -20.80 -24.49
N LYS A 352 5.93 -20.76 -25.79
CA LYS A 352 4.81 -19.96 -26.31
C LYS A 352 3.53 -20.76 -26.15
N SER A 353 2.84 -20.61 -25.02
CA SER A 353 1.44 -21.03 -24.91
C SER A 353 0.53 -19.95 -25.55
N PRO A 354 -0.34 -20.29 -26.51
CA PRO A 354 -1.08 -19.32 -27.32
C PRO A 354 -2.28 -18.64 -26.62
N GLU A 355 -2.42 -18.74 -25.29
CA GLU A 355 -3.56 -18.19 -24.54
C GLU A 355 -3.21 -16.94 -23.70
N ALA A 356 -1.96 -16.47 -23.71
CA ALA A 356 -1.49 -15.32 -22.94
C ALA A 356 -1.70 -13.93 -23.61
N GLU A 357 -2.46 -13.84 -24.70
CA GLU A 357 -2.68 -12.57 -25.43
C GLU A 357 -3.80 -11.66 -24.85
N ARG A 358 -4.27 -11.92 -23.62
CA ARG A 358 -5.24 -11.03 -22.96
C ARG A 358 -4.77 -10.52 -21.60
N GLY A 359 -3.96 -9.45 -21.65
CA GLY A 359 -4.16 -8.30 -20.77
C GLY A 359 -3.78 -8.44 -19.30
N VAL A 360 -2.64 -9.07 -18.99
CA VAL A 360 -1.96 -8.82 -17.73
C VAL A 360 -0.79 -7.87 -18.04
N THR A 361 -0.90 -6.60 -17.66
CA THR A 361 0.27 -5.73 -17.59
C THR A 361 1.04 -6.08 -16.32
N GLU A 362 1.80 -7.18 -16.39
CA GLU A 362 2.93 -7.41 -15.49
C GLU A 362 3.97 -6.32 -15.75
N GLU A 363 4.54 -5.77 -14.67
CA GLU A 363 5.62 -4.78 -14.78
C GLU A 363 6.79 -5.45 -15.51
N PRO A 364 7.36 -4.85 -16.58
CA PRO A 364 8.40 -5.51 -17.34
C PRO A 364 9.62 -5.82 -16.45
N SER A 365 10.08 -7.07 -16.50
CA SER A 365 11.33 -7.50 -15.86
C SER A 365 12.49 -6.55 -16.19
N VAL A 366 13.07 -5.91 -15.18
CA VAL A 366 14.20 -4.98 -15.34
C VAL A 366 15.52 -5.73 -15.15
N ASP A 367 16.44 -5.61 -16.12
CA ASP A 367 17.80 -6.14 -15.99
C ASP A 367 18.55 -5.43 -14.85
N GLU A 368 19.48 -6.11 -14.19
CA GLU A 368 20.27 -5.56 -13.08
C GLU A 368 21.04 -4.30 -13.48
N ALA A 369 21.56 -4.25 -14.71
CA ALA A 369 22.24 -3.07 -15.24
C ALA A 369 21.29 -1.87 -15.37
N ASP A 370 20.09 -2.08 -15.91
CA ASP A 370 19.06 -1.04 -16.04
C ASP A 370 18.55 -0.58 -14.68
N TRP A 371 18.38 -1.51 -13.73
CA TRP A 371 17.97 -1.20 -12.37
C TRP A 371 19.00 -0.32 -11.65
N LEU A 372 20.28 -0.68 -11.74
CA LEU A 372 21.39 0.11 -11.18
C LEU A 372 21.49 1.49 -11.85
N ALA A 373 21.36 1.56 -13.18
CA ALA A 373 21.34 2.83 -13.90
C ALA A 373 20.16 3.72 -13.47
N GLY A 374 19.02 3.12 -13.16
CA GLY A 374 17.88 3.78 -12.55
C GLY A 374 18.20 4.36 -11.18
N LEU A 375 18.81 3.58 -10.29
CA LEU A 375 19.22 4.06 -8.96
C LEU A 375 20.31 5.14 -9.03
N ASP A 376 21.26 5.04 -9.95
CA ASP A 376 22.28 6.06 -10.19
C ASP A 376 21.65 7.36 -10.70
N TRP A 377 20.64 7.28 -11.57
CA TRP A 377 19.85 8.45 -11.94
C TRP A 377 19.08 9.02 -10.74
N LEU A 378 18.44 8.17 -9.94
CA LEU A 378 17.73 8.59 -8.74
C LEU A 378 18.67 9.28 -7.74
N SER A 379 19.96 8.93 -7.73
CA SER A 379 20.95 9.59 -6.88
C SER A 379 21.21 11.07 -7.25
N GLY A 380 20.95 11.45 -8.51
CA GLY A 380 21.11 12.82 -9.02
C GLY A 380 19.85 13.69 -8.98
N VAL A 381 18.72 13.16 -8.48
CA VAL A 381 17.46 13.92 -8.41
C VAL A 381 17.55 15.03 -7.37
N VAL A 382 17.33 16.28 -7.78
CA VAL A 382 17.47 17.47 -6.92
C VAL A 382 16.33 17.58 -5.90
N SER A 383 15.11 17.18 -6.28
CA SER A 383 13.97 17.17 -5.36
C SER A 383 14.18 16.17 -4.21
N PRO A 384 13.58 16.41 -3.03
CA PRO A 384 13.61 15.43 -1.95
C PRO A 384 12.91 14.14 -2.38
N VAL A 385 13.43 12.99 -1.95
CA VAL A 385 12.98 11.67 -2.43
C VAL A 385 12.35 10.85 -1.30
N LEU A 386 11.17 10.29 -1.57
CA LEU A 386 10.58 9.22 -0.75
C LEU A 386 10.53 7.93 -1.59
N ALA A 387 11.28 6.91 -1.17
CA ALA A 387 11.28 5.60 -1.78
C ALA A 387 10.57 4.60 -0.87
N VAL A 388 9.52 3.94 -1.36
CA VAL A 388 8.82 2.87 -0.63
C VAL A 388 9.24 1.51 -1.20
N VAL A 389 9.69 0.61 -0.34
CA VAL A 389 9.84 -0.82 -0.67
C VAL A 389 8.70 -1.56 0.01
N ASP A 390 7.78 -2.08 -0.81
CA ASP A 390 6.67 -2.88 -0.32
C ASP A 390 7.13 -4.31 -0.08
N TYR A 391 6.73 -4.92 1.03
CA TYR A 391 7.12 -6.29 1.40
C TYR A 391 8.65 -6.48 1.45
N ALA A 392 9.33 -5.58 2.17
CA ALA A 392 10.78 -5.62 2.32
C ALA A 392 11.28 -6.92 2.98
N ASP A 393 10.43 -7.59 3.76
CA ASP A 393 10.68 -8.90 4.36
C ASP A 393 10.71 -10.05 3.34
N GLU A 394 10.25 -9.83 2.10
CA GLU A 394 10.37 -10.78 0.98
C GLU A 394 11.64 -10.53 0.14
N CYS A 395 12.37 -9.44 0.39
CA CYS A 395 13.59 -9.07 -0.35
C CYS A 395 14.86 -9.63 0.31
N SER A 396 15.92 -9.83 -0.47
CA SER A 396 17.22 -10.19 0.11
C SER A 396 17.86 -8.97 0.80
N PRO A 397 18.56 -9.15 1.95
CA PRO A 397 19.26 -8.06 2.62
C PRO A 397 20.25 -7.33 1.71
N GLU A 398 20.90 -8.03 0.78
CA GLU A 398 21.84 -7.45 -0.19
C GLU A 398 21.14 -6.51 -1.19
N GLN A 399 19.92 -6.83 -1.61
CA GLN A 399 19.14 -5.97 -2.50
C GLN A 399 18.74 -4.67 -1.79
N LEU A 400 18.28 -4.78 -0.54
CA LEU A 400 17.93 -3.63 0.29
C LEU A 400 19.16 -2.76 0.56
N LEU A 401 20.30 -3.38 0.88
CA LEU A 401 21.56 -2.68 1.12
C LEU A 401 22.03 -1.90 -0.11
N ARG A 402 22.03 -2.51 -1.30
CA ARG A 402 22.40 -1.82 -2.56
C ARG A 402 21.52 -0.61 -2.84
N LEU A 403 20.21 -0.71 -2.58
CA LEU A 403 19.31 0.44 -2.70
C LEU A 403 19.74 1.57 -1.74
N LEU A 404 19.99 1.23 -0.47
CA LEU A 404 20.38 2.20 0.55
C LEU A 404 21.76 2.82 0.28
N GLU A 405 22.74 2.05 -0.22
CA GLU A 405 24.04 2.55 -0.65
C GLU A 405 23.90 3.64 -1.73
N ARG A 406 23.08 3.39 -2.76
CA ARG A 406 22.84 4.36 -3.84
C ARG A 406 22.13 5.61 -3.36
N LEU A 407 21.15 5.44 -2.47
CA LEU A 407 20.42 6.56 -1.87
C LEU A 407 21.27 7.35 -0.87
N ALA A 408 22.24 6.73 -0.18
CA ALA A 408 23.16 7.41 0.73
C ALA A 408 24.10 8.38 0.01
N MET A 409 24.39 8.15 -1.27
CA MET A 409 25.17 9.09 -2.08
C MET A 409 24.45 10.41 -2.35
N ARG A 410 23.11 10.44 -2.30
CA ARG A 410 22.29 11.64 -2.60
C ARG A 410 22.59 12.77 -1.66
N GLU A 411 22.86 13.97 -2.17
CA GLU A 411 23.06 15.19 -1.37
C GLU A 411 21.77 15.70 -0.70
N TYR A 412 20.62 15.41 -1.31
CA TYR A 412 19.30 15.90 -0.92
C TYR A 412 18.55 14.96 0.04
N SER A 413 17.61 15.54 0.80
CA SER A 413 16.77 14.82 1.77
C SER A 413 16.17 13.57 1.15
N THR A 414 16.44 12.43 1.79
CA THR A 414 15.96 11.14 1.33
C THR A 414 15.30 10.39 2.48
N ARG A 415 14.14 9.83 2.19
CA ARG A 415 13.37 8.99 3.11
C ARG A 415 13.09 7.66 2.44
N VAL A 416 13.34 6.58 3.17
CA VAL A 416 13.04 5.23 2.71
C VAL A 416 12.06 4.61 3.67
N VAL A 417 10.96 4.08 3.15
CA VAL A 417 9.94 3.39 3.95
C VAL A 417 9.86 1.95 3.52
N PHE A 418 10.09 1.04 4.47
CA PHE A 418 9.90 -0.39 4.28
C PHE A 418 8.56 -0.82 4.87
N THR A 419 7.75 -1.53 4.11
CA THR A 419 6.60 -2.24 4.66
C THR A 419 6.96 -3.70 4.86
N ALA A 420 6.57 -4.28 5.99
CA ALA A 420 6.82 -5.69 6.30
C ALA A 420 5.69 -6.28 7.14
N ARG A 421 5.58 -7.61 7.23
CA ARG A 421 4.58 -8.26 8.08
C ARG A 421 4.93 -8.13 9.56
N ALA A 422 6.20 -8.34 9.89
CA ALA A 422 6.73 -8.25 11.24
C ALA A 422 8.18 -7.77 11.24
N GLU A 423 8.63 -7.29 12.40
CA GLU A 423 10.05 -7.11 12.67
C GLU A 423 10.65 -8.52 12.85
N GLY A 424 11.53 -8.92 11.93
CA GLY A 424 12.10 -10.26 11.88
C GLY A 424 13.62 -10.24 11.79
N GLN A 425 14.22 -11.42 11.61
CA GLN A 425 15.68 -11.57 11.49
C GLN A 425 16.26 -10.72 10.36
N TRP A 426 15.53 -10.59 9.24
CA TRP A 426 15.93 -9.77 8.09
C TRP A 426 16.28 -8.32 8.46
N LEU A 427 15.58 -7.73 9.44
CA LEU A 427 15.80 -6.36 9.88
C LEU A 427 17.08 -6.25 10.72
N GLN A 428 17.36 -7.27 11.55
CA GLN A 428 18.60 -7.33 12.34
C GLN A 428 19.82 -7.55 11.43
N ASP A 429 19.67 -8.37 10.39
CA ASP A 429 20.71 -8.63 9.39
C ASP A 429 21.01 -7.35 8.59
N LEU A 430 19.97 -6.60 8.23
CA LEU A 430 20.11 -5.30 7.59
C LEU A 430 20.78 -4.27 8.51
N ASP A 431 20.34 -4.13 9.77
CA ASP A 431 20.95 -3.22 10.73
C ASP A 431 22.45 -3.54 10.93
N SER A 432 22.80 -4.82 10.98
CA SER A 432 24.17 -5.30 11.05
C SER A 432 24.98 -4.98 9.78
N ALA A 433 24.36 -5.05 8.60
CA ALA A 433 25.00 -4.65 7.34
C ALA A 433 25.23 -3.13 7.28
N LEU A 434 24.23 -2.32 7.64
CA LEU A 434 24.35 -0.86 7.67
C LEU A 434 25.45 -0.38 8.62
N GLN A 435 25.62 -1.02 9.78
CA GLN A 435 26.71 -0.74 10.72
C GLN A 435 28.08 -1.13 10.18
N ARG A 436 28.19 -2.30 9.51
CA ARG A 436 29.44 -2.76 8.91
C ARG A 436 29.94 -1.83 7.81
N ASP A 437 29.02 -1.34 6.97
CA ASP A 437 29.36 -0.53 5.80
C ASP A 437 29.38 0.98 6.07
N ASN A 438 29.00 1.39 7.29
CA ASN A 438 29.05 2.77 7.80
C ASN A 438 28.36 3.79 6.86
N LEU A 439 27.20 3.42 6.30
CA LEU A 439 26.50 4.20 5.27
C LEU A 439 25.84 5.49 5.80
N GLY A 440 25.89 5.74 7.12
CA GLY A 440 25.25 6.91 7.73
C GLY A 440 23.72 6.91 7.66
N VAL A 441 23.12 5.80 7.21
CA VAL A 441 21.66 5.58 7.20
C VAL A 441 21.24 5.21 8.62
N ARG A 442 20.29 5.95 9.18
CA ARG A 442 19.74 5.66 10.51
C ARG A 442 18.32 5.14 10.38
N ARG A 443 18.04 4.02 11.04
CA ARG A 443 16.66 3.61 11.34
C ARG A 443 16.13 4.48 12.47
N ASP A 444 15.24 5.38 12.13
CA ASP A 444 14.78 6.46 13.00
C ASP A 444 13.25 6.51 13.15
N LEU A 445 12.52 5.65 12.42
CA LEU A 445 11.09 5.43 12.64
C LEU A 445 10.70 3.96 12.53
N ALA A 446 9.94 3.47 13.51
CA ALA A 446 9.32 2.15 13.48
C ALA A 446 7.85 2.31 13.89
N LEU A 447 6.94 1.84 13.03
CA LEU A 447 5.50 1.93 13.23
C LEU A 447 4.86 0.55 13.08
N ALA A 448 4.25 0.06 14.15
CA ALA A 448 3.45 -1.17 14.11
C ALA A 448 1.97 -0.82 13.89
N LEU A 449 1.43 -1.17 12.73
CA LEU A 449 0.02 -0.95 12.43
C LEU A 449 -0.86 -1.97 13.15
N ALA A 450 -1.88 -1.46 13.84
CA ALA A 450 -2.97 -2.28 14.36
C ALA A 450 -3.62 -3.09 13.23
N ARG A 451 -3.96 -4.35 13.54
CA ARG A 451 -4.66 -5.31 12.64
C ARG A 451 -5.85 -4.64 11.93
N ARG A 452 -6.64 -3.89 12.69
CA ARG A 452 -7.85 -3.20 12.24
C ARG A 452 -7.68 -1.69 12.40
N HIS A 453 -8.21 -0.93 11.45
CA HIS A 453 -8.33 0.51 11.59
C HIS A 453 -9.12 0.88 12.85
N GLY A 454 -8.72 1.94 13.56
CA GLY A 454 -9.40 2.40 14.78
C GLY A 454 -10.84 2.88 14.59
N ASN A 455 -11.32 3.02 13.34
CA ASN A 455 -12.69 3.37 13.02
C ASN A 455 -13.21 2.49 11.87
N PRO A 456 -13.45 1.20 12.14
CA PRO A 456 -13.81 0.26 11.08
C PRO A 456 -15.21 0.51 10.53
N GLY A 457 -16.12 1.10 11.31
CA GLY A 457 -17.43 1.51 10.81
C GLY A 457 -17.32 2.57 9.72
N LEU A 458 -16.43 3.55 9.88
CA LEU A 458 -16.19 4.57 8.86
C LEU A 458 -15.50 3.99 7.62
N VAL A 459 -14.52 3.08 7.79
CA VAL A 459 -13.90 2.34 6.66
C VAL A 459 -14.97 1.64 5.85
N TYR A 460 -15.87 0.92 6.53
CA TYR A 460 -16.98 0.22 5.88
C TYR A 460 -17.88 1.18 5.13
N LEU A 461 -18.38 2.23 5.79
CA LEU A 461 -19.32 3.18 5.20
C LEU A 461 -18.74 3.90 3.98
N ARG A 462 -17.49 4.39 4.05
CA ARG A 462 -16.85 5.07 2.93
C ARG A 462 -16.56 4.15 1.77
N THR A 463 -16.13 2.92 2.04
CA THR A 463 -15.93 1.91 1.01
C THR A 463 -17.26 1.55 0.36
N PHE A 464 -18.31 1.31 1.14
CA PHE A 464 -19.65 1.03 0.64
C PHE A 464 -20.16 2.16 -0.25
N GLN A 465 -20.12 3.41 0.23
CA GLN A 465 -20.56 4.60 -0.53
C GLN A 465 -19.81 4.75 -1.85
N LYS A 466 -18.54 4.37 -1.90
CA LYS A 466 -17.73 4.47 -3.12
C LYS A 466 -18.15 3.48 -4.20
N PHE A 467 -18.57 2.28 -3.81
CA PHE A 467 -18.92 1.21 -4.75
C PHE A 467 -20.44 1.02 -4.94
N ALA A 468 -21.26 1.56 -4.04
CA ALA A 468 -22.70 1.43 -4.11
C ALA A 468 -23.30 2.40 -5.15
N PRO A 469 -24.32 1.97 -5.91
CA PRO A 469 -25.08 2.88 -6.75
C PRO A 469 -25.79 3.96 -5.91
N ALA A 470 -26.03 5.13 -6.52
CA ALA A 470 -26.62 6.28 -5.85
C ALA A 470 -27.98 5.93 -5.20
N GLY A 471 -28.19 6.37 -3.96
CA GLY A 471 -29.45 6.19 -3.22
C GLY A 471 -29.57 4.91 -2.38
N ARG A 472 -28.53 4.05 -2.36
CA ARG A 472 -28.53 2.81 -1.57
C ARG A 472 -28.04 3.05 -0.13
N SER A 473 -28.77 2.52 0.86
CA SER A 473 -28.36 2.53 2.27
C SER A 473 -27.60 1.26 2.67
N SER A 474 -26.66 1.38 3.60
CA SER A 474 -25.72 0.29 3.97
C SER A 474 -26.35 -0.92 4.67
N GLY A 475 -27.62 -0.88 5.10
CA GLY A 475 -28.36 -2.04 5.63
C GLY A 475 -27.70 -2.81 6.80
N GLU A 476 -28.22 -4.00 7.10
CA GLU A 476 -27.88 -4.86 8.26
C GLU A 476 -26.38 -5.27 8.37
N GLY A 477 -25.61 -5.22 7.27
CA GLY A 477 -24.19 -5.63 7.25
C GLY A 477 -23.30 -4.82 8.20
N PHE A 478 -23.71 -3.61 8.57
CA PHE A 478 -23.01 -2.77 9.54
C PHE A 478 -23.06 -3.31 10.98
N SER A 479 -24.13 -4.01 11.37
CA SER A 479 -24.33 -4.47 12.76
C SER A 479 -23.36 -5.62 13.15
N ALA A 480 -22.89 -6.41 12.18
CA ALA A 480 -21.96 -7.52 12.41
C ALA A 480 -20.50 -7.07 12.63
N LEU A 481 -20.15 -5.83 12.27
CA LEU A 481 -18.79 -5.30 12.42
C LEU A 481 -18.36 -5.10 13.89
N ALA A 482 -19.33 -4.90 14.79
CA ALA A 482 -19.10 -4.62 16.20
C ALA A 482 -18.72 -5.89 16.99
N THR A 483 -19.14 -7.08 16.54
CA THR A 483 -18.94 -8.34 17.26
C THR A 483 -17.67 -9.08 16.85
N GLN A 484 -17.06 -8.73 15.71
CA GLN A 484 -15.89 -9.44 15.17
C GLN A 484 -14.59 -8.67 15.44
N THR A 485 -13.82 -9.07 16.45
CA THR A 485 -12.58 -8.41 16.86
C THR A 485 -11.36 -8.81 16.05
N ASN A 486 -11.42 -9.95 15.33
CA ASN A 486 -10.25 -10.53 14.65
C ASN A 486 -10.06 -10.06 13.20
N TRP A 487 -10.93 -9.18 12.71
CA TRP A 487 -10.89 -8.71 11.32
C TRP A 487 -9.77 -7.71 11.08
N THR A 488 -9.11 -7.86 9.94
CA THR A 488 -8.17 -6.87 9.40
C THR A 488 -8.92 -5.70 8.76
N THR A 489 -8.22 -4.60 8.45
CA THR A 489 -8.82 -3.48 7.69
C THR A 489 -9.31 -3.94 6.30
N LEU A 490 -8.56 -4.83 5.64
CA LEU A 490 -8.94 -5.41 4.35
C LEU A 490 -10.25 -6.19 4.45
N ASP A 491 -10.51 -6.86 5.56
CA ASP A 491 -11.72 -7.65 5.77
C ASP A 491 -12.94 -6.74 5.78
N VAL A 492 -12.82 -5.61 6.47
CA VAL A 492 -13.85 -4.57 6.50
C VAL A 492 -14.09 -4.01 5.10
N VAL A 493 -13.02 -3.74 4.34
CA VAL A 493 -13.11 -3.25 2.94
C VAL A 493 -13.80 -4.29 2.05
N ALA A 494 -13.42 -5.57 2.14
CA ALA A 494 -14.00 -6.65 1.36
C ALA A 494 -15.49 -6.83 1.67
N GLN A 495 -15.89 -6.76 2.96
CA GLN A 495 -17.31 -6.81 3.35
C GLN A 495 -18.10 -5.60 2.86
N ALA A 496 -17.53 -4.41 2.90
CA ALA A 496 -18.18 -3.20 2.42
C ALA A 496 -18.37 -3.22 0.90
N TRP A 497 -17.33 -3.68 0.18
CA TRP A 497 -17.39 -3.90 -1.26
C TRP A 497 -18.48 -4.92 -1.61
N LEU A 498 -18.50 -6.08 -0.93
CA LEU A 498 -19.53 -7.12 -1.11
C LEU A 498 -20.94 -6.59 -0.89
N ALA A 499 -21.17 -5.87 0.21
CA ALA A 499 -22.48 -5.29 0.50
C ALA A 499 -22.92 -4.29 -0.59
N ALA A 500 -21.97 -3.54 -1.14
CA ALA A 500 -22.23 -2.59 -2.22
C ALA A 500 -22.56 -3.25 -3.56
N THR A 501 -22.00 -4.43 -3.86
CA THR A 501 -22.07 -5.05 -5.20
C THR A 501 -23.05 -6.22 -5.33
N THR A 502 -23.42 -6.89 -4.25
CA THR A 502 -24.28 -8.10 -4.20
C THR A 502 -25.71 -8.00 -4.79
N HIS A 503 -26.14 -6.83 -5.27
CA HIS A 503 -27.47 -6.63 -5.88
C HIS A 503 -27.42 -5.81 -7.17
N VAL A 504 -26.24 -5.63 -7.77
CA VAL A 504 -26.10 -4.94 -9.05
C VAL A 504 -26.24 -5.96 -10.17
N GLU A 505 -27.33 -5.88 -10.94
CA GLU A 505 -27.50 -6.59 -12.21
C GLU A 505 -26.58 -5.97 -13.28
N HIS A 506 -25.26 -6.15 -13.16
CA HIS A 506 -24.33 -5.81 -14.24
C HIS A 506 -23.39 -6.96 -14.59
N ASP A 507 -23.57 -7.39 -15.84
CA ASP A 507 -22.60 -7.91 -16.80
C ASP A 507 -21.89 -9.27 -16.58
N GLN A 508 -21.63 -9.93 -17.70
CA GLN A 508 -21.13 -11.31 -17.78
C GLN A 508 -19.65 -11.38 -17.35
N GLY A 509 -19.39 -11.69 -16.07
CA GLY A 509 -18.05 -12.07 -15.60
C GLY A 509 -17.67 -11.66 -14.18
N ALA A 510 -18.43 -10.77 -13.52
CA ALA A 510 -18.20 -10.42 -12.12
C ALA A 510 -18.78 -11.47 -11.15
N PRO A 511 -18.18 -11.71 -9.97
CA PRO A 511 -18.73 -12.64 -8.98
C PRO A 511 -20.11 -12.18 -8.52
N LYS A 512 -21.08 -13.09 -8.62
CA LYS A 512 -22.50 -12.82 -8.36
C LYS A 512 -22.86 -13.09 -6.91
N THR A 513 -22.10 -13.96 -6.26
CA THR A 513 -22.27 -14.34 -4.85
C THR A 513 -20.99 -14.08 -4.06
N ARG A 514 -21.14 -14.02 -2.73
CA ARG A 514 -20.01 -13.95 -1.78
C ARG A 514 -19.04 -15.13 -1.95
N ALA A 515 -19.56 -16.31 -2.25
CA ALA A 515 -18.76 -17.50 -2.52
C ALA A 515 -17.90 -17.34 -3.77
N ASP A 516 -18.47 -16.82 -4.86
CA ASP A 516 -17.73 -16.58 -6.11
C ASP A 516 -16.56 -15.62 -5.91
N LEU A 517 -16.76 -14.56 -5.11
CA LEU A 517 -15.68 -13.62 -4.77
C LEU A 517 -14.57 -14.33 -3.98
N TYR A 518 -14.93 -15.11 -2.96
CA TYR A 518 -13.94 -15.80 -2.13
C TYR A 518 -13.17 -16.84 -2.92
N ASP A 519 -13.81 -17.53 -3.86
CA ASP A 519 -13.12 -18.44 -4.76
C ASP A 519 -12.18 -17.68 -5.72
N GLU A 520 -12.54 -16.49 -6.21
CA GLU A 520 -11.63 -15.64 -6.98
C GLU A 520 -10.39 -15.22 -6.16
N ILE A 521 -10.58 -14.84 -4.89
CA ILE A 521 -9.49 -14.49 -3.96
C ILE A 521 -8.57 -15.70 -3.72
N LEU A 522 -9.15 -16.84 -3.36
CA LEU A 522 -8.41 -18.07 -3.12
C LEU A 522 -7.62 -18.51 -4.35
N ASN A 523 -8.20 -18.41 -5.56
CA ASN A 523 -7.49 -18.75 -6.80
C ASN A 523 -6.28 -17.85 -7.07
N ARG A 524 -6.32 -16.58 -6.64
CA ARG A 524 -5.17 -15.69 -6.71
C ARG A 524 -4.12 -16.03 -5.65
N GLU A 525 -4.55 -16.30 -4.41
CA GLU A 525 -3.65 -16.72 -3.34
C GLU A 525 -2.93 -18.02 -3.70
N PHE A 526 -3.64 -19.01 -4.23
CA PHE A 526 -3.03 -20.27 -4.67
C PHE A 526 -1.99 -20.07 -5.78
N ARG A 527 -2.24 -19.17 -6.75
CA ARG A 527 -1.22 -18.79 -7.74
C ARG A 527 0.03 -18.21 -7.09
N TYR A 528 -0.17 -17.28 -6.16
CA TYR A 528 0.95 -16.69 -5.44
C TYR A 528 1.72 -17.73 -4.60
N TRP A 529 1.04 -18.73 -4.04
CA TRP A 529 1.70 -19.84 -3.34
C TRP A 529 2.45 -20.75 -4.31
N GLU A 530 1.88 -21.05 -5.49
CA GLU A 530 2.56 -21.78 -6.57
C GLU A 530 3.88 -21.07 -6.93
N ASP A 531 3.82 -19.77 -7.22
CA ASP A 531 4.99 -18.95 -7.57
C ASP A 531 6.04 -18.92 -6.44
N ALA A 532 5.58 -18.78 -5.18
CA ALA A 532 6.47 -18.73 -4.02
C ALA A 532 7.18 -20.07 -3.78
N ILE A 533 6.47 -21.19 -3.95
CA ILE A 533 7.03 -22.55 -3.84
C ILE A 533 8.04 -22.77 -4.96
N GLU A 534 7.70 -22.42 -6.20
CA GLU A 534 8.57 -22.55 -7.35
C GLU A 534 9.85 -21.73 -7.17
N GLY A 535 9.72 -20.45 -6.80
CA GLY A 535 10.85 -19.54 -6.60
C GLY A 535 11.76 -19.94 -5.43
N HIS A 536 11.19 -20.26 -4.26
CA HIS A 536 11.98 -20.63 -3.08
C HIS A 536 12.64 -22.01 -3.22
N LEU A 537 11.99 -22.95 -3.91
CA LEU A 537 12.48 -24.32 -4.07
C LEU A 537 13.13 -24.57 -5.45
N ARG A 538 13.48 -23.51 -6.18
CA ARG A 538 14.27 -23.53 -7.43
C ARG A 538 13.69 -24.42 -8.54
N ASN A 539 12.38 -24.36 -8.75
CA ASN A 539 11.65 -25.04 -9.83
C ASN A 539 11.79 -26.58 -9.82
N GLN A 540 12.03 -27.18 -8.65
CA GLN A 540 12.16 -28.62 -8.51
C GLN A 540 10.84 -29.32 -8.18
N TRP A 541 9.84 -28.57 -7.72
CA TRP A 541 8.64 -29.12 -7.09
C TRP A 541 7.39 -28.42 -7.62
N GLN A 542 6.32 -29.18 -7.80
CA GLN A 542 5.01 -28.68 -8.21
C GLN A 542 3.96 -29.24 -7.26
N VAL A 543 3.06 -28.38 -6.79
CA VAL A 543 1.96 -28.76 -5.89
C VAL A 543 0.65 -28.36 -6.56
N SER A 544 -0.30 -29.29 -6.67
CA SER A 544 -1.57 -28.99 -7.32
C SER A 544 -2.42 -28.02 -6.51
N ARG A 545 -3.24 -27.19 -7.17
CA ARG A 545 -4.18 -26.29 -6.48
C ARG A 545 -5.14 -26.99 -5.53
N ASN A 546 -5.60 -28.18 -5.90
CA ASN A 546 -6.48 -28.97 -5.03
C ASN A 546 -5.73 -29.35 -3.75
N ARG A 547 -4.45 -29.71 -3.85
CA ARG A 547 -3.61 -30.00 -2.68
C ARG A 547 -3.40 -28.76 -1.81
N LEU A 548 -3.07 -27.61 -2.42
CA LEU A 548 -2.93 -26.34 -1.70
C LEU A 548 -4.22 -25.92 -1.00
N ALA A 549 -5.38 -26.16 -1.61
CA ALA A 549 -6.68 -25.89 -1.01
C ALA A 549 -6.93 -26.75 0.24
N VAL A 550 -6.66 -28.05 0.17
CA VAL A 550 -6.77 -28.97 1.32
C VAL A 550 -5.77 -28.60 2.43
N VAL A 551 -4.54 -28.26 2.07
CA VAL A 551 -3.52 -27.77 3.01
C VAL A 551 -3.98 -26.48 3.68
N GLY A 552 -4.49 -25.51 2.92
CA GLY A 552 -5.02 -24.26 3.44
C GLY A 552 -6.21 -24.46 4.38
N ALA A 553 -7.16 -25.35 4.04
CA ALA A 553 -8.28 -25.73 4.90
C ALA A 553 -7.80 -26.39 6.20
N THR A 554 -6.79 -27.27 6.09
CA THR A 554 -6.19 -27.98 7.22
C THR A 554 -5.53 -27.03 8.21
N LEU A 555 -4.68 -26.14 7.70
CA LEU A 555 -4.03 -25.11 8.51
C LEU A 555 -5.07 -24.18 9.12
N THR A 556 -6.12 -23.81 8.39
CA THR A 556 -7.19 -22.95 8.91
C THR A 556 -7.98 -23.59 10.04
N LEU A 557 -8.30 -24.89 9.96
CA LEU A 557 -9.10 -25.57 10.98
C LEU A 557 -8.40 -25.60 12.34
N VAL A 558 -7.10 -25.93 12.38
CA VAL A 558 -6.37 -26.13 13.65
C VAL A 558 -5.43 -24.98 14.02
N ALA A 559 -5.12 -24.10 13.07
CA ALA A 559 -4.23 -22.95 13.21
C ALA A 559 -2.94 -23.28 14.00
N PRO A 560 -2.09 -24.20 13.49
CA PRO A 560 -0.96 -24.72 14.26
C PRO A 560 0.11 -23.66 14.51
N ALA A 561 0.90 -23.84 15.57
CA ALA A 561 2.13 -23.09 15.77
C ALA A 561 3.18 -23.47 14.70
N PRO A 562 4.16 -22.60 14.38
CA PRO A 562 5.16 -22.86 13.33
C PRO A 562 5.90 -24.20 13.48
N ASP A 563 6.18 -24.63 14.71
CA ASP A 563 6.83 -25.90 15.02
C ASP A 563 5.91 -27.13 14.87
N GLU A 564 4.59 -26.93 14.93
CA GLU A 564 3.57 -27.98 14.78
C GLU A 564 3.16 -28.23 13.32
N VAL A 565 3.51 -27.32 12.39
CA VAL A 565 3.06 -27.33 10.99
C VAL A 565 3.39 -28.65 10.29
N ARG A 566 4.63 -29.13 10.44
CA ARG A 566 5.07 -30.39 9.81
C ARG A 566 4.20 -31.57 10.26
N ASP A 567 3.91 -31.66 11.55
CA ASP A 567 3.16 -32.76 12.14
C ASP A 567 1.69 -32.68 11.73
N VAL A 568 1.11 -31.49 11.64
CA VAL A 568 -0.25 -31.28 11.14
C VAL A 568 -0.37 -31.66 9.67
N LEU A 569 0.53 -31.20 8.81
CA LEU A 569 0.51 -31.54 7.38
C LEU A 569 0.79 -33.04 7.15
N GLY A 570 1.62 -33.66 7.98
CA GLY A 570 1.86 -35.11 7.94
C GLY A 570 0.59 -35.96 8.12
N ARG A 571 -0.46 -35.43 8.74
CA ARG A 571 -1.76 -36.12 8.90
C ARG A 571 -2.52 -36.27 7.58
N LEU A 572 -2.16 -35.51 6.55
CA LEU A 572 -2.74 -35.62 5.20
C LEU A 572 -2.14 -36.76 4.37
N GLY A 573 -1.23 -37.55 4.96
CA GLY A 573 -0.54 -38.66 4.30
C GLY A 573 0.84 -38.25 3.78
N GLU A 574 1.47 -39.14 3.01
CA GLU A 574 2.76 -38.85 2.40
C GLU A 574 2.62 -37.84 1.24
N PRO A 575 3.64 -36.98 1.01
CA PRO A 575 3.68 -36.12 -0.17
C PRO A 575 3.65 -36.94 -1.46
N GLU A 576 2.95 -36.46 -2.48
CA GLU A 576 2.92 -37.15 -3.77
C GLU A 576 4.26 -37.03 -4.52
N LYS A 577 4.47 -37.89 -5.52
CA LYS A 577 5.71 -37.87 -6.31
C LYS A 577 5.83 -36.55 -7.09
N GLY A 578 6.79 -35.71 -6.71
CA GLY A 578 6.97 -34.36 -7.28
C GLY A 578 6.52 -33.23 -6.35
N GLU A 579 5.94 -33.55 -5.19
CA GLU A 579 5.62 -32.61 -4.12
C GLU A 579 6.78 -32.49 -3.11
N PRO A 580 7.03 -31.29 -2.56
CA PRO A 580 8.07 -31.11 -1.56
C PRO A 580 7.68 -31.80 -0.24
N ALA A 581 8.69 -32.18 0.54
CA ALA A 581 8.46 -32.70 1.89
C ALA A 581 7.68 -31.68 2.75
N TRP A 582 6.81 -32.15 3.65
CA TRP A 582 5.97 -31.29 4.48
C TRP A 582 6.73 -30.24 5.29
N GLY A 583 7.97 -30.53 5.71
CA GLY A 583 8.80 -29.55 6.38
C GLY A 583 9.18 -28.36 5.49
N LEU A 584 9.53 -28.61 4.23
CA LEU A 584 9.86 -27.55 3.26
C LEU A 584 8.62 -26.76 2.86
N LEU A 585 7.50 -27.44 2.61
CA LEU A 585 6.24 -26.77 2.30
C LEU A 585 5.77 -25.91 3.49
N GLY A 586 5.87 -26.46 4.70
CA GLY A 586 5.53 -25.76 5.94
C GLY A 586 6.40 -24.53 6.18
N GLU A 587 7.69 -24.57 5.79
CA GLU A 587 8.56 -23.40 5.89
C GLU A 587 8.13 -22.27 4.93
N VAL A 588 7.81 -22.60 3.67
CA VAL A 588 7.33 -21.61 2.69
C VAL A 588 5.99 -21.04 3.14
N LEU A 589 5.01 -21.90 3.45
CA LEU A 589 3.69 -21.47 3.92
C LEU A 589 3.76 -20.74 5.26
N GLY A 590 4.73 -21.08 6.11
CA GLY A 590 5.06 -20.35 7.33
C GLY A 590 5.25 -18.86 7.05
N ARG A 591 6.08 -18.53 6.06
CA ARG A 591 6.33 -17.13 5.67
C ARG A 591 5.09 -16.45 5.07
N LEU A 592 4.24 -17.22 4.39
CA LEU A 592 3.06 -16.70 3.68
C LEU A 592 1.82 -16.55 4.57
N LEU A 593 1.68 -17.36 5.62
CA LEU A 593 0.45 -17.49 6.42
C LEU A 593 0.64 -17.20 7.92
N ASP A 594 1.87 -17.03 8.41
CA ASP A 594 2.10 -16.80 9.84
C ASP A 594 1.68 -15.40 10.28
N GLU A 595 0.96 -15.37 11.40
CA GLU A 595 0.55 -14.15 12.09
C GLU A 595 0.97 -14.23 13.56
N PRO A 596 1.57 -13.16 14.14
CA PRO A 596 2.18 -13.16 15.48
C PRO A 596 1.28 -13.57 16.67
N SER A 597 -0.02 -13.78 16.46
CA SER A 597 -1.02 -14.08 17.51
C SER A 597 -2.06 -15.15 17.12
N GLY A 598 -1.99 -15.70 15.90
CA GLY A 598 -3.13 -16.40 15.29
C GLY A 598 -2.89 -17.86 14.89
N GLY A 599 -1.65 -18.35 14.93
CA GLY A 599 -1.28 -19.62 14.30
C GLY A 599 -1.35 -19.55 12.77
N LEU A 600 -0.90 -20.62 12.10
CA LEU A 600 -0.82 -20.66 10.65
C LEU A 600 -2.20 -20.93 10.02
N ALA A 601 -2.80 -19.96 9.34
CA ALA A 601 -4.14 -20.10 8.75
C ALA A 601 -4.33 -19.26 7.49
N VAL A 602 -5.28 -19.64 6.62
CA VAL A 602 -5.64 -18.79 5.48
C VAL A 602 -6.43 -17.59 5.98
N ARG A 603 -5.91 -16.40 5.68
CA ARG A 603 -6.48 -15.14 6.12
C ARG A 603 -6.91 -14.30 4.91
N PRO A 604 -7.98 -13.51 5.08
CA PRO A 604 -8.74 -13.33 6.32
C PRO A 604 -9.67 -14.47 6.72
N ASP A 605 -10.04 -14.50 8.01
CA ASP A 605 -10.83 -15.57 8.65
C ASP A 605 -12.06 -15.98 7.80
N PRO A 606 -12.88 -15.06 7.26
CA PRO A 606 -14.00 -15.42 6.39
C PRO A 606 -13.64 -16.23 5.14
N ILE A 607 -12.47 -15.98 4.56
CA ILE A 607 -12.00 -16.66 3.34
C ILE A 607 -11.46 -18.04 3.71
N GLY A 608 -10.72 -18.14 4.81
CA GLY A 608 -10.28 -19.43 5.36
C GLY A 608 -11.47 -20.31 5.77
N GLU A 609 -12.49 -19.74 6.42
CA GLU A 609 -13.71 -20.44 6.82
C GLU A 609 -14.53 -20.90 5.61
N HIS A 610 -14.62 -20.08 4.56
CA HIS A 610 -15.21 -20.48 3.28
C HIS A 610 -14.43 -21.63 2.63
N LEU A 611 -13.10 -21.54 2.60
CA LEU A 611 -12.23 -22.62 2.09
C LEU A 611 -12.45 -23.92 2.89
N LEU A 612 -12.50 -23.83 4.21
CA LEU A 612 -12.76 -24.96 5.10
C LEU A 612 -14.09 -25.64 4.76
N LEU A 613 -15.19 -24.87 4.73
CA LEU A 613 -16.51 -25.42 4.40
C LEU A 613 -16.55 -26.03 3.00
N ARG A 614 -15.87 -25.41 2.03
CA ARG A 614 -15.77 -25.89 0.65
C ARG A 614 -15.07 -27.24 0.56
N GLU A 615 -13.90 -27.37 1.19
CA GLU A 615 -13.12 -28.61 1.14
C GLU A 615 -13.72 -29.71 2.02
N CYS A 616 -14.26 -29.41 3.20
CA CYS A 616 -15.02 -30.40 4.00
C CYS A 616 -16.29 -30.89 3.28
N ARG A 617 -16.92 -30.05 2.44
CA ARG A 617 -18.05 -30.51 1.61
C ARG A 617 -17.61 -31.49 0.52
N ARG A 618 -16.41 -31.29 -0.04
CA ARG A 618 -15.83 -32.18 -1.06
C ARG A 618 -15.33 -33.49 -0.46
N GLU A 619 -14.73 -33.40 0.72
CA GLU A 619 -14.16 -34.54 1.44
C GLU A 619 -14.58 -34.51 2.92
N PRO A 620 -15.73 -35.10 3.29
CA PRO A 620 -16.21 -35.10 4.68
C PRO A 620 -15.19 -35.71 5.66
N THR A 621 -14.55 -36.82 5.27
CA THR A 621 -13.56 -37.54 6.08
C THR A 621 -12.28 -36.74 6.39
N LEU A 622 -12.13 -35.54 5.83
CA LEU A 622 -10.98 -34.67 6.05
C LEU A 622 -10.78 -34.35 7.54
N VAL A 623 -11.87 -34.17 8.29
CA VAL A 623 -11.85 -33.83 9.73
C VAL A 623 -11.20 -34.93 10.57
N ASP A 624 -11.51 -36.20 10.30
CA ASP A 624 -10.91 -37.34 11.02
C ASP A 624 -9.41 -37.44 10.84
N ARG A 625 -8.90 -37.06 9.66
CA ARG A 625 -7.45 -37.01 9.43
C ARG A 625 -6.81 -35.84 10.15
N ILE A 626 -7.40 -34.64 10.07
CA ILE A 626 -6.77 -33.42 10.56
C ILE A 626 -6.76 -33.33 12.09
N LEU A 627 -7.89 -33.63 12.74
CA LEU A 627 -8.04 -33.39 14.18
C LEU A 627 -7.10 -34.28 14.99
N PRO A 628 -6.27 -33.69 15.86
CA PRO A 628 -5.31 -34.47 16.64
C PRO A 628 -6.02 -35.44 17.59
N ARG A 629 -5.35 -36.54 17.90
CA ARG A 629 -5.73 -37.48 18.97
C ARG A 629 -4.99 -37.12 20.25
N LEU A 630 -5.56 -37.49 21.40
CA LEU A 630 -4.85 -37.35 22.67
C LEU A 630 -3.55 -38.18 22.64
N PRO A 631 -2.43 -37.63 23.14
CA PRO A 631 -1.21 -38.42 23.26
C PRO A 631 -1.42 -39.55 24.27
N GLU A 632 -0.72 -40.67 24.08
CA GLU A 632 -0.75 -41.78 25.03
C GLU A 632 -0.09 -41.37 26.35
N SER A 633 -0.73 -41.73 27.48
CA SER A 633 -0.20 -41.39 28.80
C SER A 633 1.17 -42.05 29.00
N PRO A 634 2.21 -41.28 29.38
CA PRO A 634 3.43 -41.87 29.87
C PRO A 634 3.09 -42.68 31.12
N GLY A 635 3.43 -43.97 31.14
CA GLY A 635 3.18 -44.82 32.30
C GLY A 635 3.87 -44.28 33.56
N GLU A 636 3.44 -44.73 34.74
CA GLU A 636 3.87 -44.19 36.05
C GLU A 636 5.39 -44.19 36.30
N SER A 637 6.15 -45.01 35.57
CA SER A 637 7.63 -45.10 35.64
C SER A 637 8.35 -44.27 34.55
N ALA A 638 7.67 -43.38 33.84
CA ALA A 638 8.26 -42.58 32.78
C ALA A 638 9.28 -41.55 33.31
N THR A 639 10.31 -41.29 32.51
CA THR A 639 11.31 -40.27 32.84
C THR A 639 10.68 -38.88 32.83
N ARG A 640 11.24 -37.94 33.61
CA ARG A 640 10.80 -36.53 33.63
C ARG A 640 10.73 -35.89 32.25
N LEU A 641 11.66 -36.24 31.35
CA LEU A 641 11.67 -35.77 29.96
C LEU A 641 10.47 -36.30 29.15
N ARG A 642 10.08 -37.57 29.33
CA ARG A 642 8.88 -38.13 28.69
C ARG A 642 7.61 -37.49 29.25
N GLN A 643 7.55 -37.24 30.56
CA GLN A 643 6.43 -36.53 31.19
C GLN A 643 6.26 -35.12 30.61
N GLN A 644 7.36 -34.36 30.51
CA GLN A 644 7.35 -33.02 29.92
C GLN A 644 6.96 -33.02 28.44
N ALA A 645 7.42 -34.01 27.66
CA ALA A 645 7.03 -34.15 26.26
C ALA A 645 5.53 -34.45 26.12
N PHE A 646 4.99 -35.34 26.95
CA PHE A 646 3.55 -35.62 26.99
C PHE A 646 2.73 -34.37 27.32
N GLU A 647 3.11 -33.62 28.37
CA GLU A 647 2.42 -32.39 28.75
C GLU A 647 2.43 -31.35 27.62
N ARG A 648 3.58 -31.15 26.95
CA ARG A 648 3.67 -30.25 25.79
C ARG A 648 2.76 -30.67 24.65
N ASN A 649 2.78 -31.96 24.30
CA ASN A 649 1.94 -32.51 23.23
C ASN A 649 0.45 -32.37 23.58
N LEU A 650 0.06 -32.71 24.81
CA LEU A 650 -1.32 -32.57 25.28
C LEU A 650 -1.79 -31.11 25.17
N GLN A 651 -0.97 -30.16 25.61
CA GLN A 651 -1.28 -28.73 25.47
C GLN A 651 -1.42 -28.31 24.01
N GLY A 652 -0.60 -28.84 23.09
CA GLY A 652 -0.75 -28.63 21.65
C GLY A 652 -2.09 -29.14 21.11
N VAL A 653 -2.47 -30.37 21.47
CA VAL A 653 -3.76 -30.97 21.08
C VAL A 653 -4.94 -30.14 21.58
N LEU A 654 -4.93 -29.74 22.86
CA LEU A 654 -6.01 -28.93 23.44
C LEU A 654 -6.14 -27.56 22.75
N ARG A 655 -5.02 -26.90 22.44
CA ARG A 655 -5.05 -25.64 21.66
C ARG A 655 -5.66 -25.83 20.28
N GLN A 656 -5.24 -26.87 19.54
CA GLN A 656 -5.77 -27.16 18.20
C GLN A 656 -7.28 -27.45 18.24
N TRP A 657 -7.77 -28.14 19.28
CA TRP A 657 -9.20 -28.37 19.50
C TRP A 657 -9.99 -27.09 19.83
N GLU A 658 -9.42 -26.19 20.64
CA GLU A 658 -10.02 -24.89 20.90
C GLU A 658 -10.14 -24.07 19.62
N ARG A 659 -9.07 -24.03 18.79
CA ARG A 659 -9.09 -23.37 17.48
C ARG A 659 -10.11 -23.95 16.54
N ALA A 660 -10.18 -25.28 16.41
CA ALA A 660 -11.19 -25.93 15.58
C ALA A 660 -12.61 -25.56 16.03
N THR A 661 -12.86 -25.51 17.34
CA THR A 661 -14.15 -25.11 17.89
C THR A 661 -14.50 -23.67 17.52
N GLU A 662 -13.55 -22.74 17.67
CA GLU A 662 -13.73 -21.33 17.29
C GLU A 662 -14.01 -21.16 15.79
N VAL A 663 -13.19 -21.78 14.93
CA VAL A 663 -13.27 -21.64 13.47
C VAL A 663 -14.59 -22.20 12.94
N VAL A 664 -15.00 -23.40 13.38
CA VAL A 664 -16.27 -24.00 12.96
C VAL A 664 -17.47 -23.19 13.45
N SER A 665 -17.43 -22.68 14.69
CA SER A 665 -18.47 -21.79 15.20
C SER A 665 -18.61 -20.51 14.38
N ARG A 666 -17.49 -19.88 13.97
CA ARG A 666 -17.51 -18.69 13.12
C ARG A 666 -17.99 -19.01 11.71
N ALA A 667 -17.63 -20.17 11.16
CA ALA A 667 -18.06 -20.61 9.83
C ALA A 667 -19.59 -20.73 9.69
N ALA A 668 -20.33 -20.87 10.81
CA ALA A 668 -21.79 -20.89 10.81
C ALA A 668 -22.43 -19.59 10.27
N GLN A 669 -21.67 -18.50 10.15
CA GLN A 669 -22.14 -17.26 9.51
C GLN A 669 -22.32 -17.39 7.98
N PHE A 670 -21.68 -18.37 7.34
CA PHE A 670 -21.79 -18.61 5.89
C PHE A 670 -22.83 -19.68 5.58
N ASP A 671 -22.72 -20.80 6.28
CA ASP A 671 -23.59 -21.96 6.09
C ASP A 671 -23.78 -22.62 7.45
N ARG A 672 -24.84 -22.21 8.15
CA ARG A 672 -25.15 -22.70 9.48
C ARG A 672 -25.37 -24.22 9.48
N GLN A 673 -25.96 -24.78 8.42
CA GLN A 673 -26.23 -26.21 8.36
C GLN A 673 -24.95 -27.01 8.16
N MET A 674 -24.09 -26.59 7.23
CA MET A 674 -22.81 -27.25 7.01
C MET A 674 -21.90 -27.13 8.24
N ALA A 675 -21.87 -25.96 8.90
CA ALA A 675 -21.10 -25.79 10.13
C ALA A 675 -21.64 -26.64 11.30
N ALA A 676 -22.97 -26.84 11.39
CA ALA A 676 -23.57 -27.77 12.35
C ALA A 676 -23.16 -29.21 12.09
N ASN A 677 -23.25 -29.66 10.83
CA ASN A 677 -22.79 -30.99 10.42
C ASN A 677 -21.29 -31.18 10.73
N LEU A 678 -20.47 -30.15 10.48
CA LEU A 678 -19.04 -30.18 10.76
C LEU A 678 -18.74 -30.25 12.26
N ALA A 679 -19.49 -29.52 13.09
CA ALA A 679 -19.38 -29.59 14.55
C ALA A 679 -19.77 -30.98 15.09
N GLU A 680 -20.84 -31.57 14.55
CA GLU A 680 -21.24 -32.95 14.85
C GLU A 680 -20.17 -33.97 14.44
N GLU A 681 -19.57 -33.79 13.26
CA GLU A 681 -18.48 -34.64 12.78
C GLU A 681 -17.25 -34.53 13.69
N CYS A 682 -16.82 -33.33 14.06
CA CYS A 682 -15.73 -33.10 15.01
C CYS A 682 -15.96 -33.87 16.33
N LEU A 683 -17.14 -33.75 16.94
CA LEU A 683 -17.47 -34.45 18.19
C LEU A 683 -17.71 -35.95 18.00
N SER A 684 -18.13 -36.40 16.83
CA SER A 684 -18.26 -37.82 16.54
C SER A 684 -16.90 -38.50 16.37
N VAL A 685 -15.95 -37.78 15.78
CA VAL A 685 -14.59 -38.24 15.47
C VAL A 685 -13.67 -38.14 16.69
N ARG A 686 -13.82 -37.09 17.50
CA ARG A 686 -13.09 -36.85 18.76
C ARG A 686 -14.08 -36.49 19.88
N PRO A 687 -14.78 -37.46 20.48
CA PRO A 687 -15.74 -37.18 21.54
C PRO A 687 -15.11 -36.53 22.78
N GLU A 688 -13.81 -36.71 23.00
CA GLU A 688 -13.03 -36.13 24.09
C GLU A 688 -12.90 -34.60 24.00
N MET A 689 -13.25 -33.99 22.85
CA MET A 689 -13.31 -32.54 22.68
C MET A 689 -14.47 -31.89 23.46
N TRP A 690 -15.40 -32.68 24.00
CA TRP A 690 -16.62 -32.16 24.62
C TRP A 690 -16.41 -31.08 25.70
N PRO A 691 -15.37 -31.10 26.58
CA PRO A 691 -15.22 -30.07 27.61
C PRO A 691 -14.93 -28.70 26.99
N ILE A 692 -14.13 -28.67 25.91
CA ILE A 692 -13.78 -27.45 25.17
C ILE A 692 -15.01 -26.93 24.44
N SER A 693 -15.72 -27.81 23.73
CA SER A 693 -16.93 -27.46 22.99
C SER A 693 -18.05 -26.97 23.92
N LEU A 694 -18.22 -27.59 25.10
CA LEU A 694 -19.19 -27.17 26.11
C LEU A 694 -18.82 -25.79 26.69
N SER A 695 -17.55 -25.59 27.04
CA SER A 695 -17.05 -24.29 27.52
C SER A 695 -17.29 -23.18 26.51
N HIS A 696 -17.07 -23.46 25.23
CA HIS A 696 -17.38 -22.53 24.14
C HIS A 696 -18.89 -22.25 24.03
N ALA A 697 -19.72 -23.31 23.99
CA ALA A 697 -21.17 -23.19 23.86
C ALA A 697 -21.83 -22.49 25.08
N LEU A 698 -21.28 -22.63 26.28
CA LEU A 698 -21.72 -21.89 27.46
C LEU A 698 -21.53 -20.37 27.30
N ARG A 699 -20.41 -19.96 26.70
CA ARG A 699 -20.06 -18.55 26.48
C ARG A 699 -20.77 -17.92 25.29
N GLN A 700 -20.88 -18.64 24.17
CA GLN A 700 -21.31 -18.07 22.88
C GLN A 700 -22.50 -18.79 22.22
N GLY A 701 -22.91 -19.95 22.75
CA GLY A 701 -23.89 -20.83 22.08
C GLY A 701 -23.35 -21.38 20.76
N GLY A 702 -24.21 -21.44 19.74
CA GLY A 702 -23.81 -21.78 18.37
C GLY A 702 -23.91 -23.27 18.04
N VAL A 703 -23.25 -23.67 16.95
CA VAL A 703 -23.38 -25.00 16.33
C VAL A 703 -22.95 -26.15 17.24
N PHE A 704 -21.98 -25.92 18.13
CA PHE A 704 -21.55 -26.94 19.11
C PHE A 704 -22.59 -27.22 20.19
N ALA A 705 -23.52 -26.31 20.48
CA ALA A 705 -24.63 -26.60 21.40
C ALA A 705 -25.53 -27.73 20.85
N SER A 706 -25.87 -27.64 19.56
CA SER A 706 -26.64 -28.68 18.87
C SER A 706 -25.86 -29.97 18.73
N ALA A 707 -24.57 -29.89 18.40
CA ALA A 707 -23.72 -31.07 18.25
C ALA A 707 -23.53 -31.84 19.58
N LEU A 708 -23.39 -31.13 20.71
CA LEU A 708 -23.36 -31.73 22.05
C LEU A 708 -24.69 -32.39 22.40
N GLU A 709 -25.83 -31.81 22.03
CA GLU A 709 -27.15 -32.42 22.22
C GLU A 709 -27.27 -33.74 21.44
N VAL A 710 -26.82 -33.77 20.19
CA VAL A 710 -26.78 -34.99 19.38
C VAL A 710 -25.88 -36.05 20.02
N LEU A 711 -24.71 -35.65 20.52
CA LEU A 711 -23.79 -36.55 21.22
C LEU A 711 -24.39 -37.09 22.54
N ALA A 712 -25.15 -36.27 23.28
CA ALA A 712 -25.80 -36.67 24.54
C ALA A 712 -26.91 -37.70 24.36
N ARG A 713 -27.55 -37.72 23.19
CA ARG A 713 -28.61 -38.70 22.87
C ARG A 713 -28.07 -40.08 22.49
N ARG A 714 -26.75 -40.23 22.32
CA ARG A 714 -26.13 -41.52 22.00
C ARG A 714 -26.14 -42.45 23.23
N PRO A 715 -26.46 -43.75 23.07
CA PRO A 715 -26.46 -44.70 24.18
C PRO A 715 -25.11 -44.84 24.89
N ASP A 716 -24.02 -44.65 24.14
CA ASP A 716 -22.62 -44.75 24.57
C ASP A 716 -21.98 -43.36 24.73
N THR A 717 -22.78 -42.36 25.12
CA THR A 717 -22.29 -40.98 25.21
C THR A 717 -21.14 -40.84 26.22
N PRO A 718 -20.03 -40.18 25.84
CA PRO A 718 -18.92 -39.91 26.76
C PRO A 718 -19.17 -38.68 27.64
N LEU A 719 -20.33 -38.05 27.49
CA LEU A 719 -20.72 -36.86 28.26
C LEU A 719 -21.11 -37.25 29.69
N PRO A 720 -20.62 -36.54 30.71
CA PRO A 720 -21.08 -36.73 32.09
C PRO A 720 -22.48 -36.13 32.27
N LEU A 721 -23.51 -36.89 31.92
CA LEU A 721 -24.90 -36.40 31.91
C LEU A 721 -25.36 -35.87 33.28
N ASP A 722 -24.85 -36.44 34.38
CA ASP A 722 -25.10 -35.96 35.74
C ASP A 722 -24.61 -34.51 35.94
N GLU A 723 -23.38 -34.20 35.51
CA GLU A 723 -22.80 -32.86 35.62
C GLU A 723 -23.54 -31.84 34.74
N LEU A 724 -24.02 -32.29 33.57
CA LEU A 724 -24.74 -31.44 32.62
C LEU A 724 -26.13 -31.02 33.13
N THR A 725 -26.69 -31.67 34.14
CA THR A 725 -27.94 -31.19 34.80
C THR A 725 -27.76 -29.82 35.47
N GLY A 726 -26.52 -29.47 35.83
CA GLY A 726 -26.14 -28.20 36.46
C GLY A 726 -26.10 -26.98 35.55
N ILE A 727 -26.36 -27.14 34.24
CA ILE A 727 -26.47 -25.99 33.30
C ILE A 727 -27.55 -25.03 33.81
N GLN A 728 -27.25 -23.74 33.97
CA GLN A 728 -28.20 -22.79 34.55
C GLN A 728 -29.54 -22.76 33.79
N SER A 729 -30.66 -22.78 34.51
CA SER A 729 -31.99 -22.56 33.94
C SER A 729 -32.06 -21.24 33.16
N GLY A 730 -32.74 -21.28 32.01
CA GLY A 730 -32.93 -20.14 31.10
C GLY A 730 -31.80 -19.94 30.07
N HIS A 731 -30.72 -20.72 30.09
CA HIS A 731 -29.64 -20.61 29.09
C HIS A 731 -30.22 -20.75 27.68
N GLY A 732 -29.91 -19.82 26.77
CA GLY A 732 -30.59 -19.72 25.47
C GLY A 732 -30.29 -20.85 24.49
N ALA A 733 -29.04 -21.34 24.47
CA ALA A 733 -28.56 -22.26 23.44
C ALA A 733 -28.53 -23.74 23.91
N LEU A 734 -28.40 -23.99 25.22
CA LEU A 734 -28.16 -25.33 25.77
C LEU A 734 -29.41 -25.98 26.38
N ARG A 735 -30.61 -25.46 26.10
CA ARG A 735 -31.88 -25.98 26.67
C ARG A 735 -32.12 -27.43 26.30
N GLY A 736 -31.88 -27.77 25.03
CA GLY A 736 -32.05 -29.14 24.54
C GLY A 736 -31.05 -30.11 25.20
N LEU A 737 -29.77 -29.73 25.30
CA LEU A 737 -28.76 -30.52 26.01
C LEU A 737 -29.12 -30.73 27.48
N ALA A 738 -29.52 -29.67 28.19
CA ALA A 738 -29.92 -29.75 29.59
C ALA A 738 -31.17 -30.64 29.80
N LEU A 739 -32.12 -30.60 28.86
CA LEU A 739 -33.27 -31.51 28.86
C LEU A 739 -32.85 -32.96 28.67
N VAL A 740 -31.99 -33.25 27.68
CA VAL A 740 -31.47 -34.61 27.44
C VAL A 740 -30.74 -35.15 28.67
N ALA A 741 -29.86 -34.34 29.26
CA ALA A 741 -29.17 -34.69 30.50
C ALA A 741 -30.15 -34.97 31.65
N THR A 742 -31.17 -34.12 31.83
CA THR A 742 -32.19 -34.32 32.87
C THR A 742 -33.00 -35.60 32.61
N GLN A 743 -33.39 -35.89 31.37
CA GLN A 743 -34.14 -37.10 31.03
C GLN A 743 -33.34 -38.39 31.29
N ALA A 744 -32.03 -38.35 31.03
CA ALA A 744 -31.14 -39.50 31.21
C ALA A 744 -30.87 -39.81 32.69
N THR A 745 -30.96 -38.83 33.59
CA THR A 745 -30.68 -38.97 35.03
C THR A 745 -31.93 -39.28 35.85
N LYS A 746 -32.98 -39.83 35.22
CA LYS A 746 -34.20 -40.24 35.91
C LYS A 746 -33.86 -41.22 37.05
N PRO A 747 -34.26 -40.93 38.30
CA PRO A 747 -34.02 -41.84 39.41
C PRO A 747 -34.63 -43.22 39.16
N VAL A 748 -33.84 -44.27 39.41
CA VAL A 748 -34.33 -45.65 39.37
C VAL A 748 -35.07 -45.95 40.66
N MET A 749 -36.37 -46.22 40.55
CA MET A 749 -37.20 -46.51 41.73
C MET A 749 -36.99 -47.96 42.18
N PRO A 750 -36.65 -48.20 43.46
CA PRO A 750 -36.57 -49.57 43.99
C PRO A 750 -37.97 -50.19 44.11
N GLU A 751 -38.05 -51.53 44.20
CA GLU A 751 -39.33 -52.25 44.34
C GLU A 751 -40.18 -51.80 45.54
N ARG A 752 -39.54 -51.22 46.56
CA ARG A 752 -40.19 -50.65 47.75
C ARG A 752 -39.61 -49.26 48.01
N PRO A 753 -40.16 -48.20 47.38
CA PRO A 753 -39.66 -46.84 47.54
C PRO A 753 -39.90 -46.29 48.94
N GLY A 754 -38.87 -45.70 49.53
CA GLY A 754 -38.98 -44.92 50.76
C GLY A 754 -39.29 -43.43 50.48
N GLU A 755 -39.45 -42.66 51.56
CA GLU A 755 -39.71 -41.22 51.48
C GLU A 755 -38.60 -40.44 50.75
N ALA A 756 -37.33 -40.85 50.93
CA ALA A 756 -36.19 -40.25 50.24
C ALA A 756 -36.21 -40.52 48.72
N ASP A 757 -36.67 -41.70 48.29
CA ASP A 757 -36.79 -42.04 46.86
C ASP A 757 -37.89 -41.21 46.19
N TRP A 758 -39.03 -41.04 46.87
CA TRP A 758 -40.11 -40.17 46.40
C TRP A 758 -39.69 -38.69 46.35
N ALA A 759 -38.95 -38.21 47.36
CA ALA A 759 -38.42 -36.85 47.36
C ALA A 759 -37.42 -36.61 46.21
N ALA A 760 -36.56 -37.59 45.91
CA ALA A 760 -35.64 -37.53 44.78
C ALA A 760 -36.38 -37.51 43.43
N LEU A 761 -37.42 -38.35 43.27
CA LEU A 761 -38.25 -38.37 42.07
C LEU A 761 -39.03 -37.06 41.88
N ALA A 762 -39.62 -36.51 42.94
CA ALA A 762 -40.32 -35.22 42.90
C ALA A 762 -39.38 -34.06 42.54
N GLY A 763 -38.17 -34.03 43.12
CA GLY A 763 -37.13 -33.06 42.78
C GLY A 763 -36.69 -33.16 41.31
N TRP A 764 -36.53 -34.38 40.81
CA TRP A 764 -36.24 -34.63 39.40
C TRP A 764 -37.38 -34.20 38.47
N LEU A 765 -38.63 -34.53 38.79
CA LEU A 765 -39.82 -34.14 38.02
C LEU A 765 -40.01 -32.62 37.97
N ASN A 766 -39.72 -31.91 39.08
CA ASN A 766 -39.72 -30.46 39.11
C ASN A 766 -38.66 -29.87 38.16
N ASN A 767 -37.44 -30.43 38.17
CA ASN A 767 -36.38 -30.01 37.26
C ASN A 767 -36.73 -30.33 35.80
N LEU A 768 -37.30 -31.52 35.54
CA LEU A 768 -37.79 -31.91 34.22
C LEU A 768 -38.88 -30.95 33.72
N ALA A 769 -39.84 -30.57 34.56
CA ALA A 769 -40.88 -29.62 34.22
C ALA A 769 -40.31 -28.26 33.81
N ALA A 770 -39.31 -27.76 34.55
CA ALA A 770 -38.59 -26.54 34.19
C ALA A 770 -37.91 -26.65 32.82
N ARG A 771 -37.22 -27.77 32.53
CA ARG A 771 -36.56 -28.00 31.22
C ARG A 771 -37.54 -28.15 30.07
N LEU A 772 -38.65 -28.87 30.27
CA LEU A 772 -39.71 -29.02 29.27
C LEU A 772 -40.33 -27.66 28.92
N SER A 773 -40.55 -26.81 29.93
CA SER A 773 -41.01 -25.45 29.72
C SER A 773 -40.01 -24.60 28.92
N GLU A 774 -38.70 -24.76 29.16
CA GLU A 774 -37.63 -24.04 28.46
C GLU A 774 -37.57 -24.35 26.96
N VAL A 775 -37.80 -25.62 26.59
CA VAL A 775 -37.87 -26.05 25.18
C VAL A 775 -39.24 -25.81 24.53
N GLY A 776 -40.22 -25.30 25.28
CA GLY A 776 -41.55 -24.94 24.79
C GLY A 776 -42.62 -26.03 24.91
N ASP A 777 -42.31 -27.19 25.50
CA ASP A 777 -43.27 -28.24 25.79
C ASP A 777 -44.06 -27.95 27.07
N ARG A 778 -45.07 -27.08 26.93
CA ARG A 778 -45.92 -26.66 28.05
C ARG A 778 -46.80 -27.77 28.60
N VAL A 779 -47.18 -28.74 27.76
CA VAL A 779 -48.06 -29.85 28.16
C VAL A 779 -47.25 -30.84 28.98
N GLY A 780 -46.10 -31.28 28.49
CA GLY A 780 -45.19 -32.15 29.22
C GLY A 780 -44.70 -31.52 30.52
N ALA A 781 -44.43 -30.21 30.52
CA ALA A 781 -44.05 -29.49 31.75
C ALA A 781 -45.16 -29.53 32.82
N LEU A 782 -46.42 -29.33 32.42
CA LEU A 782 -47.56 -29.37 33.32
C LEU A 782 -47.84 -30.78 33.84
N GLU A 783 -47.65 -31.81 33.00
CA GLU A 783 -47.77 -33.21 33.41
C GLU A 783 -46.69 -33.56 34.43
N ALA A 784 -45.42 -33.24 34.15
CA ALA A 784 -44.31 -33.52 35.05
C ALA A 784 -44.46 -32.84 36.42
N ILE A 785 -44.87 -31.56 36.47
CA ILE A 785 -45.06 -30.85 37.75
C ILE A 785 -46.28 -31.35 38.53
N ARG A 786 -47.31 -31.86 37.84
CA ARG A 786 -48.47 -32.48 38.51
C ARG A 786 -48.13 -33.85 39.10
N GLU A 787 -47.24 -34.59 38.46
CA GLU A 787 -46.73 -35.86 38.98
C GLU A 787 -45.76 -35.63 40.16
N ALA A 788 -45.10 -34.47 40.21
CA ALA A 788 -44.17 -34.11 41.28
C ALA A 788 -44.85 -33.75 42.62
N VAL A 789 -46.09 -33.24 42.57
CA VAL A 789 -46.90 -32.80 43.72
C VAL A 789 -47.79 -33.93 44.20
#